data_AF-A0A3N2CR34-F1
#
_entry.id   AF-A0A3N2CR34-F1
#
_cell.length_a   1.000
_cell.length_b   1.000
_cell.length_c   1.000
_cell.angle_alpha   90.00
_cell.angle_beta   90.00
_cell.angle_gamma   90.00
#
_symmetry.space_group_name_H-M   'P 1'
#
loop_
_entity.id
_entity.type
_entity.pdbx_description
1 polymer ?
#
loop_
_entity_poly.entity_id
_entity_poly.type
_entity_poly.pdbx_seq_one_letter_code
_entity_poly.pdbx_strand_id
1 'polypeptide(L)'
;MSADGKNLSWALMNATRGVGVERGVDLVLHALFVRWLTTQADGESRWRELGASSNDDDLAHRFARLDIFRETSSDSRLDDADAYRQTLRSILHTIDDSIPWSLDIAEQREQIADAFDETLEHLSRLGKQSGESDTPRSLADLMAALTVRPGDSVLDPVCGNGTGLLTAARVQPNVSVSGFDINQRVARRASMRLMIHGVETGSGFGVWCADAFNEPQTGLADVVLAQPPWGLTFTDPQRDTIRTLAGGALSGKASAPKGDMPWVLLALDALKPDGRAALVLSGSSLVPRNRENYEYLLRRGAIEAIISLPTGVFRHTSIATALWLFREPTTRNTASSLALIDAQTLMQTTDDGRVEITPNTIGALVDIVTEFRRTGTVAAPSHVARSVGTNELRLDRGLNPGLYLDEPPEEQVTHPAPDRTLLTQIELSNFKAFGAPTQVPLAPLTLVYGANSAGKSTLVQSLLLLKQSLASDALVTQGSLLNVGGFRGLVHRHGDDPVTVAFTYGTLPTWIPERGTPDPSLTRQVGWTFESNGTGQGAVTQVAIQFGEYRLVFRKDPGATDFALSRAELDEVVKGVASGTLLYPFDARHYQDGDDAEQARRHKGRQQNAKRTLRILERDGIETIDVRANGILPTSEVLLRPSRSGISNHEQGIVDSYVNRTAKLAGGVSAEVAQLLDSLVWLGPLRSAPQRVYDRADTSSTPGDGRHVAIYLFDHTTVVTQVNEWLKRLEVPYTLDVVPVNAGNSSHLIGDLVAISLFDSRSGVNVTPADVGFGISQVLPIVVEVLSRRDSVVAIEQPETHLHPRLQARLADLFIDTTQEGGQGNQLIVETHSEHLMLRVQRRIREGSLDPRNVSVVYVDQGPQGDTTVKPLRLSDEGEFLDEWPDGFFDERLDELFGEF
;
A
#
# COMPACT_ATOMS: atom_id res chain seq x y z
N MET A 1 -24.93 -9.19 -8.73
CA MET A 1 -24.84 -8.33 -9.94
C MET A 1 -23.79 -8.94 -10.86
N SER A 2 -23.97 -8.81 -12.18
CA SER A 2 -23.60 -9.78 -13.23
C SER A 2 -22.13 -10.24 -13.31
N ALA A 3 -21.97 -11.48 -13.79
CA ALA A 3 -20.77 -12.31 -13.75
C ALA A 3 -19.82 -12.18 -14.98
N ASP A 4 -19.67 -11.01 -15.58
CA ASP A 4 -18.73 -10.77 -16.71
C ASP A 4 -18.14 -9.33 -16.65
N GLY A 5 -17.65 -8.93 -15.47
CA GLY A 5 -17.35 -7.55 -15.06
C GLY A 5 -16.47 -6.68 -15.97
N LYS A 6 -17.04 -6.17 -17.06
CA LYS A 6 -16.63 -4.93 -17.72
C LYS A 6 -17.73 -3.90 -17.47
N ASN A 7 -17.55 -3.05 -16.46
CA ASN A 7 -18.49 -1.94 -16.19
C ASN A 7 -18.30 -0.81 -17.23
N LEU A 8 -19.33 0.01 -17.44
CA LEU A 8 -19.32 1.15 -18.37
C LEU A 8 -18.12 2.07 -18.15
N SER A 9 -17.76 2.34 -16.89
CA SER A 9 -16.56 3.11 -16.54
C SER A 9 -15.28 2.51 -17.15
N TRP A 10 -15.10 1.18 -17.10
CA TRP A 10 -13.95 0.52 -17.71
C TRP A 10 -13.94 0.64 -19.23
N ALA A 11 -15.12 0.55 -19.87
CA ALA A 11 -15.25 0.76 -21.32
C ALA A 11 -14.91 2.21 -21.70
N LEU A 12 -15.36 3.20 -20.92
CA LEU A 12 -15.04 4.62 -21.11
C LEU A 12 -13.56 4.91 -20.89
N MET A 13 -12.95 4.36 -19.85
CA MET A 13 -11.50 4.48 -19.61
C MET A 13 -10.66 3.80 -20.70
N ASN A 14 -11.19 2.77 -21.36
CA ASN A 14 -10.53 2.23 -22.55
C ASN A 14 -10.74 3.11 -23.79
N ALA A 15 -11.87 3.79 -23.90
CA ALA A 15 -12.12 4.77 -24.97
C ALA A 15 -11.19 5.99 -24.86
N THR A 16 -10.56 6.23 -23.70
CA THR A 16 -9.58 7.31 -23.51
C THR A 16 -8.15 6.98 -23.96
N ARG A 17 -7.89 5.77 -24.46
CA ARG A 17 -6.55 5.35 -24.93
C ARG A 17 -6.11 6.23 -26.11
N GLY A 18 -5.08 7.06 -25.91
CA GLY A 18 -4.56 8.02 -26.90
C GLY A 18 -4.54 9.49 -26.44
N VAL A 19 -5.14 9.79 -25.29
CA VAL A 19 -4.96 11.06 -24.58
C VAL A 19 -4.53 10.76 -23.15
N GLY A 20 -3.63 11.57 -22.58
CA GLY A 20 -3.14 11.36 -21.21
C GLY A 20 -4.30 11.16 -20.21
N VAL A 21 -4.14 10.24 -19.25
CA VAL A 21 -5.18 9.74 -18.33
C VAL A 21 -6.11 10.84 -17.80
N GLU A 22 -5.55 11.95 -17.29
CA GLU A 22 -6.35 13.05 -16.75
C GLU A 22 -7.22 13.75 -17.81
N ARG A 23 -6.67 13.99 -19.01
CA ARG A 23 -7.40 14.61 -20.12
C ARG A 23 -8.49 13.67 -20.64
N GLY A 24 -8.20 12.37 -20.66
CA GLY A 24 -9.16 11.33 -20.98
C GLY A 24 -10.31 11.30 -20.00
N VAL A 25 -10.01 11.30 -18.70
CA VAL A 25 -11.01 11.37 -17.63
C VAL A 25 -11.87 12.63 -17.78
N ASP A 26 -11.27 13.80 -17.96
CA ASP A 26 -12.02 15.05 -18.18
C ASP A 26 -12.98 14.95 -19.37
N LEU A 27 -12.52 14.36 -20.47
CA LEU A 27 -13.34 14.18 -21.67
C LEU A 27 -14.51 13.23 -21.43
N VAL A 28 -14.29 12.12 -20.70
CA VAL A 28 -15.35 11.18 -20.30
C VAL A 28 -16.37 11.86 -19.40
N LEU A 29 -15.91 12.57 -18.37
CA LEU A 29 -16.80 13.28 -17.43
C LEU A 29 -17.62 14.34 -18.16
N HIS A 30 -17.02 15.10 -19.07
CA HIS A 30 -17.74 16.06 -19.91
C HIS A 30 -18.77 15.38 -20.82
N ALA A 31 -18.42 14.27 -21.47
CA ALA A 31 -19.33 13.57 -22.37
C ALA A 31 -20.54 12.97 -21.61
N LEU A 32 -20.29 12.40 -20.43
CA LEU A 32 -21.33 11.94 -19.51
C LEU A 32 -22.23 13.10 -19.05
N PHE A 33 -21.66 14.26 -18.74
CA PHE A 33 -22.42 15.44 -18.35
C PHE A 33 -23.29 15.98 -19.50
N VAL A 34 -22.73 16.07 -20.72
CA VAL A 34 -23.50 16.46 -21.92
C VAL A 34 -24.61 15.44 -22.19
N ARG A 35 -24.34 14.14 -22.00
CA ARG A 35 -25.35 13.09 -22.14
C ARG A 35 -26.49 13.35 -21.18
N TRP A 36 -26.18 13.55 -19.91
CA TRP A 36 -27.17 13.86 -18.88
C TRP A 36 -27.99 15.11 -19.23
N LEU A 37 -27.37 16.21 -19.67
CA LEU A 37 -28.10 17.40 -20.11
C LEU A 37 -29.08 17.11 -21.25
N THR A 38 -28.69 16.27 -22.21
CA THR A 38 -29.56 15.90 -23.33
C THR A 38 -30.72 14.98 -22.93
N THR A 39 -30.61 14.23 -21.83
CA THR A 39 -31.75 13.45 -21.30
C THR A 39 -32.85 14.32 -20.69
N GLN A 40 -32.54 15.57 -20.30
CA GLN A 40 -33.50 16.48 -19.64
C GLN A 40 -34.22 17.45 -20.61
N ALA A 41 -33.86 17.45 -21.90
CA ALA A 41 -34.51 18.23 -22.96
C ALA A 41 -35.15 17.28 -24.00
N ASP A 42 -35.79 17.78 -25.08
CA ASP A 42 -36.15 17.01 -26.30
C ASP A 42 -34.88 16.52 -27.06
N GLY A 43 -33.93 15.93 -26.32
CA GLY A 43 -32.50 15.98 -26.58
C GLY A 43 -31.91 14.71 -27.17
N GLU A 44 -32.68 13.66 -27.41
CA GLU A 44 -32.24 12.54 -28.26
C GLU A 44 -31.85 13.04 -29.66
N SER A 45 -32.63 13.98 -30.20
CA SER A 45 -32.30 14.66 -31.46
C SER A 45 -31.00 15.47 -31.38
N ARG A 46 -30.79 16.24 -30.29
CA ARG A 46 -29.60 17.08 -30.06
C ARG A 46 -28.34 16.27 -29.80
N TRP A 47 -28.43 15.17 -29.05
CA TRP A 47 -27.35 14.22 -28.86
C TRP A 47 -26.98 13.51 -30.17
N ARG A 48 -27.98 13.10 -30.96
CA ARG A 48 -27.73 12.55 -32.30
C ARG A 48 -27.12 13.59 -33.24
N GLU A 49 -27.52 14.85 -33.17
CA GLU A 49 -26.91 15.95 -33.96
C GLU A 49 -25.45 16.24 -33.56
N LEU A 50 -25.08 16.00 -32.30
CA LEU A 50 -23.69 15.99 -31.85
C LEU A 50 -22.91 14.85 -32.51
N GLY A 51 -23.45 13.62 -32.47
CA GLY A 51 -22.83 12.44 -33.07
C GLY A 51 -22.84 12.42 -34.61
N ALA A 52 -23.75 13.16 -35.27
CA ALA A 52 -23.95 13.18 -36.72
C ALA A 52 -23.01 14.13 -37.50
N SER A 53 -21.98 14.68 -36.84
CA SER A 53 -20.94 15.49 -37.51
C SER A 53 -20.30 14.71 -38.68
N SER A 54 -20.12 15.36 -39.82
CA SER A 54 -19.55 14.72 -41.03
C SER A 54 -18.03 14.51 -40.98
N ASN A 55 -17.33 15.18 -40.05
CA ASN A 55 -15.91 14.98 -39.76
C ASN A 55 -15.58 15.31 -38.29
N ASP A 56 -14.38 14.92 -37.86
CA ASP A 56 -13.87 15.05 -36.49
C ASP A 56 -13.67 16.51 -36.04
N ASP A 57 -13.36 17.42 -36.98
CA ASP A 57 -13.25 18.86 -36.72
C ASP A 57 -14.60 19.48 -36.28
N ASP A 58 -15.67 19.16 -37.00
CA ASP A 58 -17.02 19.63 -36.71
C ASP A 58 -17.53 19.06 -35.38
N LEU A 59 -17.20 17.80 -35.05
CA LEU A 59 -17.52 17.19 -33.75
C LEU A 59 -16.87 17.93 -32.59
N ALA A 60 -15.54 18.14 -32.65
CA ALA A 60 -14.84 18.86 -31.60
C ALA A 60 -15.29 20.32 -31.50
N HIS A 61 -15.60 20.97 -32.62
CA HIS A 61 -16.12 22.35 -32.60
C HIS A 61 -17.53 22.43 -32.00
N ARG A 62 -18.42 21.48 -32.28
CA ARG A 62 -19.75 21.38 -31.67
C ARG A 62 -19.66 21.07 -30.18
N PHE A 63 -18.81 20.12 -29.80
CA PHE A 63 -18.60 19.75 -28.40
C PHE A 63 -17.96 20.90 -27.59
N ALA A 64 -16.95 21.58 -28.15
CA ALA A 64 -16.35 22.79 -27.54
C ALA A 64 -17.31 23.98 -27.47
N ARG A 65 -18.36 24.04 -28.31
CA ARG A 65 -19.43 25.05 -28.20
C ARG A 65 -20.47 24.71 -27.12
N LEU A 66 -20.59 23.44 -26.76
CA LEU A 66 -21.36 22.97 -25.61
C LEU A 66 -20.56 23.04 -24.32
N ASP A 67 -19.33 23.56 -24.37
CA ASP A 67 -18.60 23.93 -23.18
C ASP A 67 -19.34 25.10 -22.49
N ILE A 68 -20.26 24.73 -21.60
CA ILE A 68 -21.06 25.66 -20.77
C ILE A 68 -20.12 26.50 -19.87
N PHE A 69 -18.83 26.15 -19.80
CA PHE A 69 -17.84 26.78 -18.94
C PHE A 69 -16.51 27.07 -19.64
N ARG A 70 -16.53 27.71 -20.83
CA ARG A 70 -15.34 28.21 -21.58
C ARG A 70 -14.09 28.46 -20.74
N GLU A 71 -12.97 27.83 -21.09
CA GLU A 71 -11.64 28.23 -20.61
C GLU A 71 -11.26 29.64 -21.11
N THR A 72 -11.10 30.56 -20.15
CA THR A 72 -10.40 31.83 -20.35
C THR A 72 -8.93 31.65 -19.97
N SER A 73 -8.19 30.82 -20.67
CA SER A 73 -6.73 30.91 -20.67
C SER A 73 -6.18 30.39 -21.98
N SER A 74 -5.29 31.18 -22.55
CA SER A 74 -4.58 30.97 -23.80
C SER A 74 -3.60 29.79 -23.74
N ASP A 75 -4.08 28.57 -23.51
CA ASP A 75 -3.26 27.39 -23.73
C ASP A 75 -3.29 27.06 -25.22
N SER A 76 -2.42 27.74 -25.96
CA SER A 76 -2.08 27.46 -27.35
C SER A 76 -1.30 26.14 -27.45
N ARG A 77 -1.94 25.03 -27.06
CA ARG A 77 -1.35 23.67 -27.04
C ARG A 77 -2.31 22.60 -27.56
N LEU A 78 -3.07 22.95 -28.59
CA LEU A 78 -3.72 22.00 -29.51
C LEU A 78 -2.67 21.38 -30.45
N ASP A 79 -1.60 20.79 -29.89
CA ASP A 79 -0.53 20.17 -30.68
C ASP A 79 -0.91 18.75 -31.15
N ASP A 80 -2.10 18.25 -30.80
CA ASP A 80 -2.63 16.97 -31.29
C ASP A 80 -4.17 16.99 -31.37
N ALA A 81 -4.70 17.80 -32.29
CA ALA A 81 -6.14 18.00 -32.43
C ALA A 81 -6.87 16.74 -32.92
N ASP A 82 -6.20 15.88 -33.68
CA ASP A 82 -6.75 14.59 -34.12
C ASP A 82 -6.93 13.63 -32.93
N ALA A 83 -5.91 13.54 -32.04
CA ALA A 83 -5.87 12.72 -30.80
C ALA A 83 -7.20 12.77 -30.06
N TYR A 84 -7.48 14.01 -29.71
CA TYR A 84 -8.64 14.44 -28.96
C TYR A 84 -9.97 14.11 -29.64
N ARG A 85 -10.09 14.28 -30.96
CA ARG A 85 -11.35 14.10 -31.68
C ARG A 85 -11.77 12.63 -31.78
N GLN A 86 -10.83 11.75 -32.09
CA GLN A 86 -11.11 10.32 -32.20
C GLN A 86 -11.51 9.73 -30.85
N THR A 87 -10.82 10.14 -29.78
CA THR A 87 -11.16 9.77 -28.41
C THR A 87 -12.57 10.24 -28.05
N LEU A 88 -12.92 11.49 -28.34
CA LEU A 88 -14.26 12.02 -28.09
C LEU A 88 -15.34 11.19 -28.83
N ARG A 89 -15.13 10.85 -30.10
CA ARG A 89 -16.07 10.01 -30.86
C ARG A 89 -16.22 8.61 -30.23
N SER A 90 -15.11 8.00 -29.80
CA SER A 90 -15.13 6.68 -29.15
C SER A 90 -15.91 6.72 -27.83
N ILE A 91 -15.75 7.79 -27.04
CA ILE A 91 -16.48 7.99 -25.78
C ILE A 91 -17.98 8.11 -26.06
N LEU A 92 -18.39 8.96 -27.01
CA LEU A 92 -19.81 9.16 -27.35
C LEU A 92 -20.47 7.85 -27.81
N HIS A 93 -19.79 7.07 -28.66
CA HIS A 93 -20.27 5.75 -29.09
C HIS A 93 -20.41 4.77 -27.92
N THR A 94 -19.42 4.74 -27.02
CA THR A 94 -19.44 3.86 -25.85
C THR A 94 -20.61 4.20 -24.92
N ILE A 95 -20.91 5.50 -24.75
CA ILE A 95 -22.08 5.97 -23.98
C ILE A 95 -23.39 5.52 -24.65
N ASP A 96 -23.53 5.70 -25.97
CA ASP A 96 -24.75 5.31 -26.70
C ASP A 96 -25.01 3.80 -26.68
N ASP A 97 -23.96 2.99 -26.82
CA ASP A 97 -24.07 1.53 -26.76
C ASP A 97 -24.49 1.03 -25.36
N SER A 98 -23.97 1.69 -24.33
CA SER A 98 -24.12 1.22 -22.95
C SER A 98 -25.35 1.78 -22.25
N ILE A 99 -25.81 2.97 -22.65
CA ILE A 99 -26.98 3.66 -22.08
C ILE A 99 -28.01 3.89 -23.20
N PRO A 100 -28.77 2.86 -23.60
CA PRO A 100 -29.71 2.97 -24.70
C PRO A 100 -30.86 3.92 -24.39
N TRP A 101 -31.31 4.69 -25.38
CA TRP A 101 -32.43 5.63 -25.28
C TRP A 101 -33.79 4.98 -24.95
N SER A 102 -33.88 3.65 -25.04
CA SER A 102 -35.07 2.89 -24.64
C SER A 102 -35.26 2.80 -23.12
N LEU A 103 -34.23 3.07 -22.34
CA LEU A 103 -34.32 3.17 -20.87
C LEU A 103 -35.15 4.38 -20.48
N ASP A 104 -35.81 4.32 -19.33
CA ASP A 104 -36.50 5.50 -18.82
C ASP A 104 -35.49 6.59 -18.36
N ILE A 105 -35.96 7.83 -18.20
CA ILE A 105 -35.09 8.97 -17.86
C ILE A 105 -34.38 8.78 -16.51
N ALA A 106 -35.03 8.11 -15.55
CA ALA A 106 -34.47 7.89 -14.22
C ALA A 106 -33.33 6.86 -14.28
N GLU A 107 -33.54 5.75 -14.99
CA GLU A 107 -32.54 4.70 -15.23
C GLU A 107 -31.34 5.25 -16.01
N GLN A 108 -31.57 6.06 -17.05
CA GLN A 108 -30.48 6.72 -17.78
C GLN A 108 -29.66 7.63 -16.85
N ARG A 109 -30.33 8.42 -16.01
CA ARG A 109 -29.65 9.31 -15.06
C ARG A 109 -28.80 8.53 -14.05
N GLU A 110 -29.33 7.45 -13.49
CA GLU A 110 -28.61 6.58 -12.54
C GLU A 110 -27.33 6.01 -13.18
N GLN A 111 -27.43 5.44 -14.38
CA GLN A 111 -26.26 4.87 -15.07
C GLN A 111 -25.20 5.93 -15.41
N ILE A 112 -25.61 7.13 -15.82
CA ILE A 112 -24.67 8.24 -16.08
C ILE A 112 -23.97 8.66 -14.79
N ALA A 113 -24.73 8.76 -13.70
CA ALA A 113 -24.26 9.18 -12.40
C ALA A 113 -23.25 8.19 -11.80
N ASP A 114 -23.55 6.89 -11.90
CA ASP A 114 -22.65 5.81 -11.48
C ASP A 114 -21.38 5.78 -12.32
N ALA A 115 -21.49 5.87 -13.64
CA ALA A 115 -20.32 5.93 -14.52
C ALA A 115 -19.42 7.14 -14.23
N PHE A 116 -20.02 8.29 -13.89
CA PHE A 116 -19.29 9.51 -13.52
C PHE A 116 -18.53 9.33 -12.20
N ASP A 117 -19.20 8.83 -11.16
CA ASP A 117 -18.60 8.57 -9.84
C ASP A 117 -17.47 7.51 -9.92
N GLU A 118 -17.68 6.42 -10.68
CA GLU A 118 -16.66 5.38 -10.88
C GLU A 118 -15.44 5.88 -11.66
N THR A 119 -15.65 6.75 -12.65
CA THR A 119 -14.55 7.36 -13.42
C THR A 119 -13.68 8.24 -12.52
N LEU A 120 -14.29 9.02 -11.61
CA LEU A 120 -13.56 9.79 -10.60
C LEU A 120 -12.84 8.90 -9.59
N GLU A 121 -13.44 7.78 -9.19
CA GLU A 121 -12.80 6.82 -8.30
C GLU A 121 -11.59 6.16 -8.98
N HIS A 122 -11.70 5.84 -10.27
CA HIS A 122 -10.60 5.30 -11.06
C HIS A 122 -9.43 6.30 -11.14
N LEU A 123 -9.71 7.57 -11.42
CA LEU A 123 -8.70 8.63 -11.38
C LEU A 123 -8.01 8.70 -10.01
N SER A 124 -8.76 8.56 -8.92
CA SER A 124 -8.22 8.55 -7.56
C SER A 124 -7.32 7.34 -7.25
N ARG A 125 -7.47 6.21 -7.98
CA ARG A 125 -6.66 4.99 -7.82
C ARG A 125 -5.35 5.01 -8.61
N LEU A 126 -5.27 5.76 -9.71
CA LEU A 126 -4.10 5.77 -10.61
C LEU A 126 -2.90 6.57 -10.10
N GLY A 127 -2.96 7.10 -8.87
CA GLY A 127 -1.90 7.88 -8.26
C GLY A 127 -2.05 9.37 -8.55
N LYS A 128 -1.82 10.21 -7.54
CA LYS A 128 -2.04 11.65 -7.57
C LYS A 128 -0.74 12.42 -7.66
N GLN A 129 -0.77 13.53 -8.40
CA GLN A 129 0.21 14.60 -8.23
C GLN A 129 0.09 15.23 -6.83
N SER A 130 1.16 15.89 -6.42
CA SER A 130 1.20 16.78 -5.25
C SER A 130 0.07 17.82 -5.29
N GLY A 131 -0.92 17.69 -4.40
CA GLY A 131 -1.89 18.76 -4.09
C GLY A 131 -3.36 18.46 -4.37
N GLU A 132 -3.68 17.40 -5.14
CA GLU A 132 -5.08 17.01 -5.38
C GLU A 132 -5.50 15.91 -4.39
N SER A 133 -5.97 16.25 -3.19
CA SER A 133 -6.49 15.26 -2.23
C SER A 133 -8.02 15.17 -2.34
N ASP A 134 -8.55 13.96 -2.49
CA ASP A 134 -10.00 13.70 -2.57
C ASP A 134 -10.33 12.84 -1.36
N THR A 135 -11.46 13.14 -0.74
CA THR A 135 -11.87 12.54 0.52
C THR A 135 -12.41 11.14 0.25
N PRO A 136 -11.85 10.08 0.88
CA PRO A 136 -12.43 8.74 0.79
C PRO A 136 -13.92 8.79 1.13
N ARG A 137 -14.76 8.13 0.33
CA ARG A 137 -16.22 8.17 0.49
C ARG A 137 -16.67 7.80 1.90
N SER A 138 -16.11 6.74 2.48
CA SER A 138 -16.43 6.30 3.84
C SER A 138 -16.04 7.32 4.92
N LEU A 139 -14.99 8.13 4.69
CA LEU A 139 -14.62 9.24 5.56
C LEU A 139 -15.57 10.43 5.39
N ALA A 140 -15.97 10.75 4.16
CA ALA A 140 -16.99 11.77 3.89
C ALA A 140 -18.34 11.40 4.54
N ASP A 141 -18.73 10.11 4.48
CA ASP A 141 -19.94 9.59 5.12
C ASP A 141 -19.89 9.78 6.64
N LEU A 142 -18.74 9.48 7.26
CA LEU A 142 -18.51 9.74 8.68
C LEU A 142 -18.61 11.24 9.02
N MET A 143 -17.95 12.12 8.25
CA MET A 143 -17.97 13.57 8.46
C MET A 143 -19.39 14.14 8.39
N ALA A 144 -20.16 13.71 7.40
CA ALA A 144 -21.54 14.14 7.21
C ALA A 144 -22.45 13.61 8.33
N ALA A 145 -22.34 12.32 8.67
CA ALA A 145 -23.14 11.72 9.76
C ALA A 145 -22.89 12.39 11.12
N LEU A 146 -21.67 12.90 11.34
CA LEU A 146 -21.31 13.60 12.58
C LEU A 146 -21.79 15.05 12.65
N THR A 147 -22.05 15.74 11.53
CA THR A 147 -22.24 17.20 11.54
C THR A 147 -23.49 17.72 10.82
N VAL A 148 -23.91 17.08 9.72
CA VAL A 148 -24.95 17.58 8.82
C VAL A 148 -26.34 17.22 9.34
N ARG A 149 -27.26 18.19 9.32
CA ARG A 149 -28.67 18.04 9.71
C ARG A 149 -29.59 18.42 8.54
N PRO A 150 -30.86 17.99 8.57
CA PRO A 150 -31.85 18.42 7.58
C PRO A 150 -31.95 19.95 7.50
N GLY A 151 -31.89 20.50 6.29
CA GLY A 151 -32.00 21.95 6.07
C GLY A 151 -30.72 22.76 6.26
N ASP A 152 -29.60 22.14 6.62
CA ASP A 152 -28.33 22.85 6.82
C ASP A 152 -27.77 23.42 5.50
N SER A 153 -27.13 24.58 5.58
CA SER A 153 -26.20 25.02 4.54
C SER A 153 -24.79 24.50 4.84
N VAL A 154 -24.21 23.77 3.90
CA VAL A 154 -22.92 23.08 4.00
C VAL A 154 -21.92 23.75 3.07
N LEU A 155 -20.77 24.14 3.60
CA LEU A 155 -19.66 24.70 2.85
C LEU A 155 -18.44 23.77 2.89
N ASP A 156 -17.76 23.62 1.76
CA ASP A 156 -16.41 23.04 1.70
C ASP A 156 -15.45 24.04 1.04
N PRO A 157 -14.59 24.75 1.81
CA PRO A 157 -13.67 25.75 1.29
C PRO A 157 -12.53 25.15 0.44
N VAL A 158 -12.46 23.82 0.31
CA VAL A 158 -11.44 23.10 -0.46
C VAL A 158 -12.04 21.79 -0.99
N CYS A 159 -13.07 21.92 -1.82
CA CYS A 159 -14.04 20.86 -2.05
C CYS A 159 -13.55 19.67 -2.88
N GLY A 160 -12.39 19.78 -3.53
CA GLY A 160 -11.89 18.73 -4.42
C GLY A 160 -12.94 18.37 -5.48
N ASN A 161 -13.11 17.07 -5.76
CA ASN A 161 -14.14 16.59 -6.69
C ASN A 161 -15.57 16.58 -6.09
N GLY A 162 -15.80 17.30 -4.99
CA GLY A 162 -17.12 17.48 -4.37
C GLY A 162 -17.64 16.27 -3.59
N THR A 163 -16.76 15.33 -3.19
CA THR A 163 -17.18 14.10 -2.47
C THR A 163 -17.89 14.43 -1.16
N GLY A 164 -17.33 15.33 -0.33
CA GLY A 164 -17.95 15.77 0.92
C GLY A 164 -19.31 16.44 0.71
N LEU A 165 -19.41 17.33 -0.27
CA LEU A 165 -20.65 18.05 -0.62
C LEU A 165 -21.74 17.09 -1.11
N LEU A 166 -21.39 16.17 -2.01
CA LEU A 166 -22.33 15.19 -2.54
C LEU A 166 -22.85 14.27 -1.43
N THR A 167 -21.96 13.79 -0.56
CA THR A 167 -22.36 12.98 0.59
C THR A 167 -23.28 13.76 1.52
N ALA A 168 -22.98 15.02 1.85
CA ALA A 168 -23.84 15.84 2.70
C ALA A 168 -25.27 15.97 2.14
N ALA A 169 -25.40 16.20 0.83
CA ALA A 169 -26.70 16.30 0.16
C ALA A 169 -27.46 14.96 0.06
N ARG A 170 -26.75 13.82 0.09
CA ARG A 170 -27.36 12.48 0.04
C ARG A 170 -27.81 11.97 1.40
N VAL A 171 -27.08 12.29 2.46
CA VAL A 171 -27.33 11.74 3.81
C VAL A 171 -28.47 12.44 4.53
N GLN A 172 -28.73 13.72 4.23
CA GLN A 172 -29.81 14.49 4.86
C GLN A 172 -30.66 15.26 3.83
N PRO A 173 -31.99 15.36 4.02
CA PRO A 173 -32.86 16.08 3.10
C PRO A 173 -32.73 17.60 3.24
N ASN A 174 -33.04 18.32 2.16
CA ASN A 174 -33.09 19.79 2.08
C ASN A 174 -31.78 20.51 2.44
N VAL A 175 -30.63 19.85 2.29
CA VAL A 175 -29.31 20.45 2.51
C VAL A 175 -28.92 21.30 1.29
N SER A 176 -28.42 22.52 1.51
CA SER A 176 -27.79 23.31 0.45
C SER A 176 -26.27 23.20 0.54
N VAL A 177 -25.59 23.07 -0.59
CA VAL A 177 -24.14 22.83 -0.62
C VAL A 177 -23.40 23.94 -1.38
N SER A 178 -22.20 24.27 -0.92
CA SER A 178 -21.34 25.27 -1.52
C SER A 178 -19.88 24.86 -1.40
N GLY A 179 -19.05 25.17 -2.40
CA GLY A 179 -17.66 24.77 -2.38
C GLY A 179 -16.71 25.70 -3.11
N PHE A 180 -15.45 25.68 -2.71
CA PHE A 180 -14.37 26.38 -3.40
C PHE A 180 -13.24 25.40 -3.71
N ASP A 181 -12.66 25.51 -4.90
CA ASP A 181 -11.37 24.89 -5.21
C ASP A 181 -10.56 25.86 -6.09
N ILE A 182 -9.27 25.99 -5.84
CA ILE A 182 -8.41 26.89 -6.62
C ILE A 182 -8.15 26.34 -8.03
N ASN A 183 -8.27 25.02 -8.21
CA ASN A 183 -8.08 24.37 -9.50
C ASN A 183 -9.41 24.36 -10.27
N GLN A 184 -9.44 25.12 -11.36
CA GLN A 184 -10.61 25.25 -12.23
C GLN A 184 -11.16 23.91 -12.72
N ARG A 185 -10.28 22.95 -13.03
CA ARG A 185 -10.71 21.63 -13.51
C ARG A 185 -11.42 20.85 -12.41
N VAL A 186 -10.89 20.89 -11.19
CA VAL A 186 -11.45 20.19 -10.02
C VAL A 186 -12.79 20.80 -9.61
N ALA A 187 -12.88 22.13 -9.52
CA ALA A 187 -14.13 22.86 -9.25
C ALA A 187 -15.23 22.54 -10.28
N ARG A 188 -14.87 22.43 -11.56
CA ARG A 188 -15.79 22.04 -12.64
C ARG A 188 -16.30 20.61 -12.47
N ARG A 189 -15.41 19.64 -12.20
CA ARG A 189 -15.79 18.24 -11.96
C ARG A 189 -16.78 18.15 -10.79
N ALA A 190 -16.50 18.82 -9.68
CA ALA A 190 -17.40 18.87 -8.53
C ALA A 190 -18.77 19.47 -8.89
N SER A 191 -18.79 20.56 -9.65
CA SER A 191 -20.04 21.19 -10.12
C SER A 191 -20.90 20.22 -10.93
N MET A 192 -20.29 19.58 -11.95
CA MET A 192 -20.98 18.61 -12.82
C MET A 192 -21.50 17.42 -12.02
N ARG A 193 -20.68 16.91 -11.10
CA ARG A 193 -21.04 15.79 -10.22
C ARG A 193 -22.30 16.10 -9.41
N LEU A 194 -22.34 17.25 -8.73
CA LEU A 194 -23.48 17.68 -7.93
C LEU A 194 -24.75 17.81 -8.80
N MET A 195 -24.63 18.40 -10.00
CA MET A 195 -25.75 18.57 -10.93
C MET A 195 -26.30 17.23 -11.42
N ILE A 196 -25.46 16.28 -11.82
CA ILE A 196 -25.88 14.94 -12.28
C ILE A 196 -26.69 14.21 -11.19
N HIS A 197 -26.23 14.33 -9.95
CA HIS A 197 -26.92 13.80 -8.77
C HIS A 197 -28.14 14.62 -8.34
N GLY A 198 -28.48 15.70 -9.06
CA GLY A 198 -29.66 16.53 -8.85
C GLY A 198 -29.63 17.34 -7.57
N VAL A 199 -28.42 17.70 -7.11
CA VAL A 199 -28.24 18.63 -6.02
C VAL A 199 -28.38 20.04 -6.59
N GLU A 200 -29.47 20.73 -6.25
CA GLU A 200 -29.79 22.06 -6.78
C GLU A 200 -28.74 23.10 -6.34
N THR A 201 -28.04 23.69 -7.32
CA THR A 201 -27.14 24.83 -7.14
C THR A 201 -27.90 26.10 -7.54
N GLY A 202 -28.71 26.64 -6.61
CA GLY A 202 -29.53 27.83 -6.82
C GLY A 202 -28.77 29.15 -6.74
N SER A 203 -29.45 30.29 -6.92
CA SER A 203 -28.84 31.63 -6.81
C SER A 203 -28.23 31.87 -5.42
N GLY A 204 -26.93 31.64 -5.29
CA GLY A 204 -26.16 31.78 -4.05
C GLY A 204 -25.48 30.50 -3.54
N PHE A 205 -25.75 29.31 -4.12
CA PHE A 205 -25.14 28.04 -3.74
C PHE A 205 -24.55 27.34 -4.96
N GLY A 206 -23.29 26.90 -4.88
CA GLY A 206 -22.58 26.29 -6.00
C GLY A 206 -21.13 25.98 -5.67
N VAL A 207 -20.38 25.53 -6.68
CA VAL A 207 -18.92 25.36 -6.56
C VAL A 207 -18.23 26.45 -7.40
N TRP A 208 -17.27 27.15 -6.81
CA TRP A 208 -16.53 28.23 -7.45
C TRP A 208 -15.04 27.91 -7.57
N CYS A 209 -14.46 28.30 -8.71
CA CYS A 209 -13.02 28.27 -8.90
C CYS A 209 -12.40 29.52 -8.27
N ALA A 210 -11.96 29.44 -7.01
CA ALA A 210 -11.33 30.56 -6.31
C ALA A 210 -10.42 30.06 -5.18
N ASP A 211 -9.47 30.92 -4.78
CA ASP A 211 -8.71 30.72 -3.55
C ASP A 211 -9.58 31.16 -2.36
N ALA A 212 -10.04 30.20 -1.54
CA ALA A 212 -10.94 30.45 -0.42
C ALA A 212 -10.39 31.47 0.60
N PHE A 213 -9.06 31.64 0.70
CA PHE A 213 -8.44 32.66 1.57
C PHE A 213 -8.53 34.09 1.01
N ASN A 214 -8.88 34.25 -0.26
CA ASN A 214 -9.07 35.56 -0.90
C ASN A 214 -10.56 35.90 -1.09
N GLU A 215 -11.46 34.98 -0.73
CA GLU A 215 -12.91 35.15 -0.82
C GLU A 215 -13.50 35.42 0.57
N PRO A 216 -14.56 36.24 0.68
CA PRO A 216 -15.23 36.48 1.96
C PRO A 216 -15.97 35.22 2.42
N GLN A 217 -15.49 34.58 3.49
CA GLN A 217 -16.09 33.35 4.02
C GLN A 217 -17.04 33.58 5.19
N THR A 218 -17.00 34.75 5.84
CA THR A 218 -17.59 34.96 7.16
C THR A 218 -19.09 34.62 7.24
N GLY A 219 -19.45 33.67 8.10
CA GLY A 219 -20.84 33.32 8.44
C GLY A 219 -21.67 32.74 7.28
N LEU A 220 -21.04 32.10 6.30
CA LEU A 220 -21.70 31.56 5.12
C LEU A 220 -22.51 30.28 5.37
N ALA A 221 -22.10 29.43 6.32
CA ALA A 221 -22.63 28.07 6.43
C ALA A 221 -22.98 27.62 7.86
N ASP A 222 -23.96 26.73 7.96
CA ASP A 222 -24.29 26.02 9.20
C ASP A 222 -23.29 24.88 9.47
N VAL A 223 -22.75 24.30 8.40
CA VAL A 223 -21.76 23.23 8.47
C VAL A 223 -20.58 23.49 7.56
N VAL A 224 -19.35 23.26 8.04
CA VAL A 224 -18.15 23.20 7.19
C VAL A 224 -17.59 21.79 7.19
N LEU A 225 -17.49 21.19 6.00
CA LEU A 225 -16.79 19.91 5.79
C LEU A 225 -15.52 20.22 4.99
N ALA A 226 -14.35 19.76 5.42
CA ALA A 226 -13.14 19.94 4.61
C ALA A 226 -12.08 18.88 4.86
N GLN A 227 -11.36 18.55 3.79
CA GLN A 227 -10.06 17.88 3.85
C GLN A 227 -9.02 18.80 3.18
N PRO A 228 -8.37 19.68 3.95
CA PRO A 228 -7.37 20.56 3.38
C PRO A 228 -6.13 19.80 2.88
N PRO A 229 -5.45 20.31 1.85
CA PRO A 229 -4.14 19.82 1.44
C PRO A 229 -3.11 20.03 2.56
N TRP A 230 -2.37 18.97 2.88
CA TRP A 230 -1.39 19.00 3.96
C TRP A 230 -0.06 19.62 3.54
N GLY A 231 0.58 20.35 4.45
CA GLY A 231 1.94 20.84 4.26
C GLY A 231 2.10 22.03 3.29
N LEU A 232 1.02 22.73 2.96
CA LEU A 232 1.09 23.90 2.08
C LEU A 232 1.89 25.07 2.67
N THR A 233 2.55 25.81 1.77
CA THR A 233 3.09 27.14 2.02
C THR A 233 2.13 28.20 1.51
N PHE A 234 1.71 29.11 2.39
CA PHE A 234 0.78 30.20 2.04
C PHE A 234 1.53 31.41 1.45
N THR A 235 0.93 32.08 0.47
CA THR A 235 1.42 33.33 -0.14
C THR A 235 1.31 34.52 0.82
N ASP A 236 1.94 35.66 0.50
CA ASP A 236 1.84 36.87 1.34
C ASP A 236 0.40 37.36 1.56
N PRO A 237 -0.46 37.47 0.52
CA PRO A 237 -1.87 37.85 0.72
C PRO A 237 -2.63 36.88 1.63
N GLN A 238 -2.45 35.57 1.43
CA GLN A 238 -3.05 34.56 2.30
C GLN A 238 -2.56 34.69 3.75
N ARG A 239 -1.27 34.96 3.96
CA ARG A 239 -0.71 35.20 5.31
C ARG A 239 -1.36 36.40 5.99
N ASP A 240 -1.73 37.44 5.26
CA ASP A 240 -2.41 38.62 5.81
C ASP A 240 -3.87 38.31 6.18
N THR A 241 -4.60 37.54 5.35
CA THR A 241 -5.92 37.01 5.72
C THR A 241 -5.82 36.15 6.98
N ILE A 242 -4.87 35.21 7.03
CA ILE A 242 -4.66 34.32 8.18
C ILE A 242 -4.36 35.11 9.45
N ARG A 243 -3.54 36.17 9.38
CA ARG A 243 -3.27 37.06 10.52
C ARG A 243 -4.53 37.79 10.99
N THR A 244 -5.40 38.16 10.06
CA THR A 244 -6.67 38.82 10.35
C THR A 244 -7.63 37.85 11.05
N LEU A 245 -7.78 36.63 10.53
CA LEU A 245 -8.59 35.56 11.12
C LEU A 245 -8.10 35.15 12.52
N ALA A 246 -6.78 35.20 12.75
CA ALA A 246 -6.17 34.95 14.06
C ALA A 246 -6.42 36.06 15.09
N GLY A 247 -6.89 37.24 14.66
CA GLY A 247 -7.50 38.29 15.47
C GLY A 247 -6.78 38.66 16.77
N GLY A 248 -5.58 39.27 16.71
CA GLY A 248 -4.92 39.91 17.87
C GLY A 248 -4.46 39.01 19.04
N ALA A 249 -5.15 37.90 19.30
CA ALA A 249 -4.89 36.98 20.40
C ALA A 249 -3.60 36.18 20.19
N LEU A 250 -3.20 36.01 18.93
CA LEU A 250 -1.92 35.40 18.51
C LEU A 250 -0.86 36.46 18.12
N SER A 251 -1.14 37.77 18.32
CA SER A 251 -0.34 38.87 17.73
C SER A 251 0.89 39.31 18.53
N GLY A 252 1.37 38.51 19.47
CA GLY A 252 2.60 38.79 20.20
C GLY A 252 3.86 38.46 19.40
N LYS A 253 4.24 39.27 18.39
CA LYS A 253 5.44 39.06 17.53
C LYS A 253 5.56 37.68 16.84
N ALA A 254 4.56 36.80 16.94
CA ALA A 254 4.60 35.46 16.37
C ALA A 254 4.32 35.50 14.87
N SER A 255 5.00 34.64 14.11
CA SER A 255 4.71 34.39 12.70
C SER A 255 3.26 33.91 12.53
N ALA A 256 2.61 34.21 11.40
CA ALA A 256 1.28 33.69 11.07
C ALA A 256 1.20 32.16 11.31
N PRO A 257 0.06 31.64 11.81
CA PRO A 257 -0.17 30.21 11.95
C PRO A 257 0.25 29.45 10.68
N LYS A 258 0.95 28.33 10.88
CA LYS A 258 1.51 27.49 9.81
C LYS A 258 0.85 26.11 9.81
N GLY A 259 1.08 25.34 8.73
CA GLY A 259 0.54 23.99 8.59
C GLY A 259 -0.97 24.03 8.39
N ASP A 260 -1.72 23.23 9.15
CA ASP A 260 -3.16 23.03 8.97
C ASP A 260 -4.02 24.12 9.65
N MET A 261 -3.45 24.87 10.58
CA MET A 261 -4.18 25.84 11.41
C MET A 261 -4.86 26.98 10.65
N PRO A 262 -4.29 27.53 9.56
CA PRO A 262 -4.98 28.45 8.66
C PRO A 262 -6.35 27.96 8.19
N TRP A 263 -6.49 26.68 7.86
CA TRP A 263 -7.75 26.10 7.41
C TRP A 263 -8.77 25.96 8.54
N VAL A 264 -8.32 25.67 9.77
CA VAL A 264 -9.19 25.69 10.95
C VAL A 264 -9.75 27.08 11.21
N LEU A 265 -8.91 28.11 11.10
CA LEU A 265 -9.35 29.50 11.27
C LEU A 265 -10.35 29.93 10.19
N LEU A 266 -10.10 29.55 8.95
CA LEU A 266 -11.02 29.80 7.83
C LEU A 266 -12.37 29.11 8.03
N ALA A 267 -12.36 27.83 8.43
CA ALA A 267 -13.57 27.08 8.70
C ALA A 267 -14.40 27.72 9.82
N LEU A 268 -13.76 28.12 10.94
CA LEU A 268 -14.45 28.77 12.05
C LEU A 268 -14.99 30.16 11.73
N ASP A 269 -14.35 30.90 10.81
CA ASP A 269 -14.89 32.17 10.32
C ASP A 269 -16.13 31.94 9.45
N ALA A 270 -16.14 30.85 8.68
CA ALA A 270 -17.23 30.51 7.79
C ALA A 270 -18.51 30.03 8.49
N LEU A 271 -18.41 29.60 9.75
CA LEU A 271 -19.54 29.12 10.52
C LEU A 271 -20.48 30.27 10.95
N LYS A 272 -21.77 30.06 10.76
CA LYS A 272 -22.83 30.80 11.44
C LYS A 272 -22.81 30.49 12.95
N PRO A 273 -23.48 31.31 13.79
CA PRO A 273 -23.65 30.98 15.20
C PRO A 273 -24.30 29.60 15.39
N ASP A 274 -23.76 28.76 16.29
CA ASP A 274 -24.09 27.33 16.49
C ASP A 274 -23.71 26.41 15.32
N GLY A 275 -22.92 26.92 14.37
CA GLY A 275 -22.40 26.16 13.25
C GLY A 275 -21.45 25.05 13.70
N ARG A 276 -21.28 24.04 12.86
CA ARG A 276 -20.51 22.81 13.14
C ARG A 276 -19.48 22.60 12.04
N ALA A 277 -18.28 22.13 12.37
CA ALA A 277 -17.33 21.76 11.32
C ALA A 277 -16.69 20.39 11.57
N ALA A 278 -16.38 19.70 10.49
CA ALA A 278 -15.60 18.46 10.47
C ALA A 278 -14.43 18.67 9.51
N LEU A 279 -13.20 18.66 10.04
CA LEU A 279 -11.99 18.85 9.27
C LEU A 279 -11.05 17.65 9.41
N VAL A 280 -10.55 17.12 8.30
CA VAL A 280 -9.52 16.09 8.30
C VAL A 280 -8.14 16.74 8.21
N LEU A 281 -7.42 16.76 9.33
CA LEU A 281 -6.13 17.42 9.46
C LEU A 281 -4.99 16.39 9.52
N SER A 282 -3.76 16.82 9.20
CA SER A 282 -2.59 15.97 9.35
C SER A 282 -2.27 15.75 10.84
N GLY A 283 -1.54 14.70 11.18
CA GLY A 283 -1.07 14.44 12.55
C GLY A 283 -0.17 15.55 13.08
N SER A 284 0.38 16.38 12.19
CA SER A 284 1.12 17.58 12.57
C SER A 284 0.23 18.67 13.23
N SER A 285 -1.10 18.55 13.12
CA SER A 285 -2.07 19.36 13.86
C SER A 285 -2.17 18.98 15.34
N LEU A 286 -1.71 17.78 15.73
CA LEU A 286 -1.80 17.25 17.10
C LEU A 286 -0.53 17.47 17.94
N VAL A 287 0.57 17.91 17.33
CA VAL A 287 1.89 18.00 17.98
C VAL A 287 2.07 19.25 18.89
N PRO A 288 2.93 19.19 19.93
CA PRO A 288 3.16 20.26 20.90
C PRO A 288 3.40 21.67 20.33
N ARG A 289 4.01 21.78 19.14
CA ARG A 289 4.38 23.06 18.52
C ARG A 289 3.19 23.98 18.22
N ASN A 290 1.97 23.45 18.17
CA ASN A 290 0.75 24.24 17.95
C ASN A 290 0.09 24.73 19.26
N ARG A 291 0.80 24.67 20.39
CA ARG A 291 0.29 25.03 21.72
C ARG A 291 -0.52 26.33 21.73
N GLU A 292 0.01 27.40 21.15
CA GLU A 292 -0.66 28.71 21.11
C GLU A 292 -2.01 28.65 20.38
N ASN A 293 -2.11 27.87 19.31
CA ASN A 293 -3.35 27.66 18.58
C ASN A 293 -4.36 26.85 19.41
N TYR A 294 -3.91 25.84 20.16
CA TYR A 294 -4.78 25.10 21.07
C TYR A 294 -5.34 26.00 22.17
N GLU A 295 -4.50 26.83 22.79
CA GLU A 295 -4.93 27.78 23.81
C GLU A 295 -5.99 28.75 23.25
N TYR A 296 -5.80 29.24 22.01
CA TYR A 296 -6.79 30.07 21.34
C TYR A 296 -8.12 29.34 21.11
N LEU A 297 -8.09 28.14 20.51
CA LEU A 297 -9.29 27.36 20.18
C LEU A 297 -10.07 26.92 21.43
N LEU A 298 -9.36 26.56 22.50
CA LEU A 298 -9.97 26.18 23.79
C LEU A 298 -10.57 27.39 24.50
N ARG A 299 -9.91 28.56 24.47
CA ARG A 299 -10.49 29.82 24.99
C ARG A 299 -11.73 30.25 24.22
N ARG A 300 -11.76 30.00 22.90
CA ARG A 300 -12.95 30.20 22.06
C ARG A 300 -14.05 29.19 22.38
N GLY A 301 -13.71 28.03 22.95
CA GLY A 301 -14.66 26.93 23.16
C GLY A 301 -15.03 26.22 21.86
N ALA A 302 -14.13 26.26 20.87
CA ALA A 302 -14.44 25.85 19.50
C ALA A 302 -14.29 24.34 19.24
N ILE A 303 -13.51 23.62 20.06
CA ILE A 303 -13.22 22.19 19.85
C ILE A 303 -14.29 21.35 20.54
N GLU A 304 -15.01 20.52 19.77
CA GLU A 304 -16.01 19.58 20.28
C GLU A 304 -15.41 18.19 20.51
N ALA A 305 -14.73 17.65 19.50
CA ALA A 305 -14.09 16.34 19.57
C ALA A 305 -12.85 16.24 18.66
N ILE A 306 -11.93 15.34 19.00
CA ILE A 306 -10.80 14.96 18.15
C ILE A 306 -10.79 13.44 18.02
N ILE A 307 -10.84 12.95 16.79
CA ILE A 307 -10.84 11.52 16.46
C ILE A 307 -9.53 11.21 15.72
N SER A 308 -8.62 10.46 16.33
CA SER A 308 -7.44 9.92 15.64
C SER A 308 -7.87 8.88 14.62
N LEU A 309 -7.34 8.97 13.40
CA LEU A 309 -7.56 8.00 12.33
C LEU A 309 -6.29 7.16 12.13
N PRO A 310 -6.41 5.84 11.91
CA PRO A 310 -5.27 4.98 11.64
C PRO A 310 -4.66 5.29 10.27
N THR A 311 -3.39 4.89 10.11
CA THR A 311 -2.73 4.88 8.82
C THR A 311 -3.44 3.92 7.85
N GLY A 312 -3.51 4.27 6.56
CA GLY A 312 -4.15 3.43 5.55
C GLY A 312 -5.58 3.82 5.18
N VAL A 313 -6.24 4.71 5.95
CA VAL A 313 -7.53 5.33 5.55
C VAL A 313 -7.38 6.08 4.21
N PHE A 314 -6.22 6.71 4.00
CA PHE A 314 -5.83 7.30 2.73
C PHE A 314 -4.88 6.36 1.98
N ARG A 315 -5.32 5.83 0.83
CA ARG A 315 -4.57 4.80 0.08
C ARG A 315 -3.20 5.22 -0.45
N HIS A 316 -2.94 6.52 -0.54
CA HIS A 316 -1.75 7.10 -1.16
C HIS A 316 -0.77 7.68 -0.14
N THR A 317 -1.06 7.59 1.17
CA THR A 317 -0.17 8.14 2.19
C THR A 317 -0.24 7.39 3.51
N SER A 318 0.90 7.28 4.19
CA SER A 318 1.01 6.82 5.58
C SER A 318 0.94 7.98 6.60
N ILE A 319 0.66 9.21 6.16
CA ILE A 319 0.51 10.35 7.06
C ILE A 319 -0.61 10.04 8.07
N ALA A 320 -0.26 10.06 9.35
CA ALA A 320 -1.24 10.03 10.42
C ALA A 320 -2.20 11.20 10.25
N THR A 321 -3.50 10.97 10.42
CA THR A 321 -4.53 12.01 10.26
C THR A 321 -5.49 12.00 11.46
N ALA A 322 -6.18 13.11 11.65
CA ALA A 322 -7.21 13.21 12.66
C ALA A 322 -8.40 13.98 12.12
N LEU A 323 -9.61 13.52 12.46
CA LEU A 323 -10.85 14.22 12.22
C LEU A 323 -11.15 15.11 13.43
N TRP A 324 -11.14 16.42 13.21
CA TRP A 324 -11.46 17.42 14.22
C TRP A 324 -12.91 17.88 14.03
N LEU A 325 -13.68 17.82 15.11
CA LEU A 325 -15.02 18.37 15.18
C LEU A 325 -14.99 19.71 15.92
N PHE A 326 -15.54 20.73 15.28
CA PHE A 326 -15.64 22.07 15.83
C PHE A 326 -17.09 22.53 15.94
N ARG A 327 -17.32 23.49 16.84
CA ARG A 327 -18.57 24.24 16.95
C ARG A 327 -18.28 25.72 17.09
N GLU A 328 -19.13 26.56 16.51
CA GLU A 328 -19.12 28.00 16.76
C GLU A 328 -20.08 28.34 17.91
N PRO A 329 -19.59 28.68 19.12
CA PRO A 329 -20.45 28.83 20.27
C PRO A 329 -21.29 30.12 20.23
N THR A 330 -22.60 30.00 20.42
CA THR A 330 -23.58 31.13 20.43
C THR A 330 -23.48 32.03 21.65
N THR A 331 -22.98 31.49 22.76
CA THR A 331 -22.62 32.23 23.98
C THR A 331 -21.20 31.84 24.34
N ARG A 332 -20.40 32.71 24.96
CA ARG A 332 -19.05 32.37 25.48
C ARG A 332 -19.13 31.40 26.68
N ASN A 333 -19.90 30.33 26.55
CA ASN A 333 -19.85 29.19 27.45
C ASN A 333 -18.71 28.31 26.94
N THR A 334 -17.55 28.46 27.57
CA THR A 334 -16.39 27.61 27.33
C THR A 334 -16.80 26.17 27.57
N ALA A 335 -16.76 25.32 26.54
CA ALA A 335 -16.85 23.88 26.74
C ALA A 335 -15.83 23.50 27.83
N SER A 336 -16.30 22.96 28.95
CA SER A 336 -15.43 22.57 30.07
C SER A 336 -14.66 21.29 29.77
N SER A 337 -15.04 20.57 28.71
CA SER A 337 -14.45 19.32 28.27
C SER A 337 -14.64 19.13 26.76
N LEU A 338 -13.81 18.26 26.17
CA LEU A 338 -13.97 17.77 24.79
C LEU A 338 -13.89 16.23 24.77
N ALA A 339 -14.41 15.62 23.70
CA ALA A 339 -14.25 14.19 23.48
C ALA A 339 -12.94 13.90 22.72
N LEU A 340 -12.11 13.02 23.28
CA LEU A 340 -10.93 12.47 22.60
C LEU A 340 -11.22 11.01 22.28
N ILE A 341 -11.00 10.62 21.03
CA ILE A 341 -11.40 9.32 20.49
C ILE A 341 -10.25 8.75 19.65
N ASP A 342 -9.95 7.47 19.80
CA ASP A 342 -9.08 6.71 18.91
C ASP A 342 -9.90 5.74 18.07
N ALA A 343 -10.04 6.04 16.77
CA ALA A 343 -10.81 5.22 15.86
C ALA A 343 -10.08 3.94 15.42
N GLN A 344 -8.76 3.82 15.66
CA GLN A 344 -7.97 2.66 15.21
C GLN A 344 -8.55 1.34 15.72
N THR A 345 -8.99 1.31 16.98
CA THR A 345 -9.56 0.12 17.63
C THR A 345 -10.96 -0.27 17.12
N LEU A 346 -11.60 0.59 16.33
CA LEU A 346 -12.95 0.40 15.78
C LEU A 346 -12.96 0.06 14.28
N MET A 347 -11.79 0.04 13.63
CA MET A 347 -11.68 -0.22 12.19
C MET A 347 -11.51 -1.72 11.90
N GLN A 348 -11.91 -2.14 10.70
CA GLN A 348 -11.71 -3.51 10.23
C GLN A 348 -10.61 -3.54 9.17
N THR A 349 -9.92 -4.68 9.12
CA THR A 349 -8.96 -4.98 8.05
C THR A 349 -9.59 -5.98 7.09
N THR A 350 -9.61 -5.65 5.80
CA THR A 350 -10.10 -6.52 4.72
C THR A 350 -9.11 -7.65 4.42
N ASP A 351 -9.54 -8.65 3.65
CA ASP A 351 -8.72 -9.83 3.29
C ASP A 351 -7.42 -9.49 2.53
N ASP A 352 -7.36 -8.32 1.89
CA ASP A 352 -6.18 -7.75 1.23
C ASP A 352 -5.36 -6.81 2.13
N GLY A 353 -5.60 -6.85 3.45
CA GLY A 353 -4.82 -6.12 4.45
C GLY A 353 -5.16 -4.63 4.60
N ARG A 354 -6.26 -4.15 4.00
CA ARG A 354 -6.60 -2.71 4.00
C ARG A 354 -7.46 -2.33 5.19
N VAL A 355 -7.18 -1.16 5.77
CA VAL A 355 -8.00 -0.58 6.84
C VAL A 355 -9.23 0.09 6.22
N GLU A 356 -10.42 -0.31 6.65
CA GLU A 356 -11.69 0.21 6.13
C GLU A 356 -12.55 0.85 7.23
N ILE A 357 -13.09 2.04 6.93
CA ILE A 357 -14.16 2.67 7.70
C ILE A 357 -15.49 2.03 7.25
N THR A 358 -15.95 1.06 8.03
CA THR A 358 -17.20 0.33 7.74
C THR A 358 -18.42 1.10 8.24
N PRO A 359 -19.64 0.81 7.74
CA PRO A 359 -20.88 1.38 8.30
C PRO A 359 -21.04 1.16 9.82
N ASN A 360 -20.55 0.03 10.34
CA ASN A 360 -20.56 -0.25 11.78
C ASN A 360 -19.61 0.68 12.55
N THR A 361 -18.41 0.93 12.00
CA THR A 361 -17.44 1.88 12.56
C THR A 361 -18.04 3.30 12.59
N ILE A 362 -18.74 3.71 11.53
CA ILE A 362 -19.43 5.00 11.46
C ILE A 362 -20.50 5.08 12.56
N GLY A 363 -21.36 4.07 12.67
CA GLY A 363 -22.41 4.01 13.71
C GLY A 363 -21.83 4.16 15.13
N ALA A 364 -20.77 3.41 15.44
CA ALA A 364 -20.13 3.48 16.75
C ALA A 364 -19.56 4.88 17.08
N LEU A 365 -18.86 5.50 16.13
CA LEU A 365 -18.31 6.85 16.32
C LEU A 365 -19.41 7.91 16.46
N VAL A 366 -20.49 7.80 15.68
CA VAL A 366 -21.67 8.67 15.78
C VAL A 366 -22.35 8.53 17.13
N ASP A 367 -22.49 7.30 17.64
CA ASP A 367 -23.09 7.05 18.96
C ASP A 367 -22.24 7.67 20.09
N ILE A 368 -20.91 7.50 20.04
CA ILE A 368 -19.98 8.09 21.01
C ILE A 368 -20.11 9.62 21.05
N VAL A 369 -20.05 10.27 19.88
CA VAL A 369 -20.12 11.73 19.78
C VAL A 369 -21.52 12.25 20.15
N THR A 370 -22.58 11.54 19.78
CA THR A 370 -23.96 11.90 20.13
C THR A 370 -24.21 11.82 21.63
N GLU A 371 -23.69 10.77 22.29
CA GLU A 371 -23.79 10.64 23.74
C GLU A 371 -23.01 11.75 24.46
N PHE A 372 -21.81 12.09 23.96
CA PHE A 372 -21.03 13.23 24.46
C PHE A 372 -21.81 14.55 24.34
N ARG A 373 -22.43 14.80 23.18
CA ARG A 373 -23.28 15.99 22.97
C ARG A 373 -24.46 16.06 23.92
N ARG A 374 -25.02 14.90 24.31
CA ARG A 374 -26.19 14.80 25.19
C ARG A 374 -25.84 14.93 26.67
N THR A 375 -24.71 14.37 27.10
CA THR A 375 -24.40 14.18 28.53
C THR A 375 -23.12 14.86 29.01
N GLY A 376 -22.23 15.25 28.11
CA GLY A 376 -20.86 15.66 28.42
C GLY A 376 -19.92 14.49 28.75
N THR A 377 -20.39 13.24 28.65
CA THR A 377 -19.62 12.01 28.91
C THR A 377 -19.72 11.05 27.72
N VAL A 378 -18.79 10.10 27.61
CA VAL A 378 -18.78 9.09 26.54
C VAL A 378 -19.13 7.71 27.09
N ALA A 379 -19.88 6.93 26.32
CA ALA A 379 -20.26 5.54 26.63
C ALA A 379 -19.43 4.54 25.81
N ALA A 380 -18.12 4.54 26.02
CA ALA A 380 -17.18 3.64 25.36
C ALA A 380 -16.07 3.23 26.36
N PRO A 381 -15.32 2.15 26.08
CA PRO A 381 -14.12 1.84 26.86
C PRO A 381 -13.17 3.05 26.88
N SER A 382 -12.55 3.31 28.02
CA SER A 382 -11.69 4.49 28.25
C SER A 382 -10.44 4.56 27.37
N HIS A 383 -10.09 3.45 26.71
CA HIS A 383 -9.05 3.40 25.69
C HIS A 383 -9.50 3.71 24.27
N VAL A 384 -10.81 3.67 24.02
CA VAL A 384 -11.42 4.03 22.75
C VAL A 384 -11.82 5.50 22.76
N ALA A 385 -12.46 5.96 23.84
CA ALA A 385 -12.86 7.35 23.98
C ALA A 385 -12.91 7.81 25.44
N ARG A 386 -12.59 9.09 25.68
CA ARG A 386 -12.80 9.78 26.97
C ARG A 386 -13.31 11.21 26.76
N SER A 387 -14.13 11.66 27.71
CA SER A 387 -14.41 13.09 27.90
C SER A 387 -13.32 13.65 28.81
N VAL A 388 -12.62 14.69 28.35
CA VAL A 388 -11.45 15.24 29.03
C VAL A 388 -11.67 16.72 29.31
N GLY A 389 -11.52 17.12 30.57
CA GLY A 389 -11.66 18.52 31.00
C GLY A 389 -10.58 19.42 30.38
N THR A 390 -10.90 20.66 30.04
CA THR A 390 -9.93 21.59 29.44
C THR A 390 -8.76 21.94 30.37
N ASN A 391 -8.98 21.81 31.69
CA ASN A 391 -7.96 21.92 32.74
C ASN A 391 -7.06 20.68 32.87
N GLU A 392 -7.48 19.53 32.34
CA GLU A 392 -6.70 18.28 32.34
C GLU A 392 -5.76 18.19 31.12
N LEU A 393 -5.97 19.02 30.10
CA LEU A 393 -5.19 19.00 28.87
C LEU A 393 -3.74 19.46 29.08
N ARG A 394 -2.81 18.66 28.57
CA ARG A 394 -1.37 18.92 28.57
C ARG A 394 -0.96 19.49 27.23
N LEU A 395 -1.27 20.77 27.01
CA LEU A 395 -1.00 21.46 25.73
C LEU A 395 0.50 21.51 25.36
N ASP A 396 1.40 21.37 26.35
CA ASP A 396 2.84 21.17 26.17
C ASP A 396 3.20 19.82 25.51
N ARG A 397 2.29 18.86 25.53
CA ARG A 397 2.43 17.53 24.90
C ARG A 397 1.59 17.37 23.63
N GLY A 398 0.72 18.34 23.34
CA GLY A 398 -0.19 18.29 22.19
C GLY A 398 -1.58 17.78 22.55
N LEU A 399 -2.40 17.56 21.52
CA LEU A 399 -3.80 17.13 21.66
C LEU A 399 -4.06 15.75 21.04
N ASN A 400 -3.02 14.93 20.85
CA ASN A 400 -3.22 13.55 20.39
C ASN A 400 -4.09 12.77 21.38
N PRO A 401 -5.26 12.23 20.97
CA PRO A 401 -6.13 11.40 21.81
C PRO A 401 -5.38 10.35 22.63
N GLY A 402 -4.38 9.67 22.05
CA GLY A 402 -3.61 8.63 22.73
C GLY A 402 -2.85 9.09 23.99
N LEU A 403 -2.67 10.40 24.21
CA LEU A 403 -2.06 10.95 25.44
C LEU A 403 -3.04 11.00 26.62
N TYR A 404 -4.34 10.89 26.35
CA TYR A 404 -5.41 11.15 27.32
C TYR A 404 -6.37 9.97 27.47
N LEU A 405 -6.32 9.02 26.55
CA LEU A 405 -7.01 7.75 26.64
C LEU A 405 -6.24 6.83 27.58
N ASP A 406 -6.97 5.93 28.23
CA ASP A 406 -6.32 4.82 28.92
C ASP A 406 -5.62 3.99 27.85
N GLU A 407 -4.52 3.32 28.21
CA GLU A 407 -3.91 2.37 27.28
C GLU A 407 -5.00 1.36 26.87
N PRO A 408 -5.19 1.08 25.57
CA PRO A 408 -6.01 -0.05 25.16
C PRO A 408 -5.56 -1.25 25.96
N PRO A 409 -6.50 -2.07 26.50
CA PRO A 409 -6.14 -3.22 27.31
C PRO A 409 -5.08 -3.94 26.52
N GLU A 410 -3.83 -3.95 27.04
CA GLU A 410 -2.67 -4.07 26.17
C GLU A 410 -2.86 -5.29 25.27
N GLU A 411 -3.13 -5.08 23.98
CA GLU A 411 -2.53 -6.01 23.04
C GLU A 411 -1.05 -5.71 23.15
N GLN A 412 -0.42 -6.37 24.12
CA GLN A 412 1.01 -6.57 24.10
C GLN A 412 1.28 -7.24 22.76
N VAL A 413 1.58 -6.44 21.75
CA VAL A 413 2.44 -6.89 20.69
C VAL A 413 3.72 -7.20 21.45
N THR A 414 3.94 -8.48 21.76
CA THR A 414 5.05 -8.94 22.62
C THR A 414 6.41 -8.71 21.96
N HIS A 415 6.40 -8.12 20.75
CA HIS A 415 7.55 -7.56 20.08
C HIS A 415 7.13 -6.21 19.48
N PRO A 416 7.99 -5.18 19.45
CA PRO A 416 7.75 -4.07 18.53
C PRO A 416 7.43 -4.65 17.15
N ALA A 417 6.49 -4.05 16.40
CA ALA A 417 6.38 -4.38 14.98
C ALA A 417 7.80 -4.30 14.41
N PRO A 418 8.26 -5.33 13.68
CA PRO A 418 9.55 -5.29 13.05
C PRO A 418 9.84 -3.93 12.45
N ASP A 419 10.95 -3.29 12.81
CA ASP A 419 11.43 -2.18 11.99
C ASP A 419 11.67 -2.70 10.56
N ARG A 420 12.02 -4.00 10.40
CA ARG A 420 12.09 -4.76 9.13
C ARG A 420 11.88 -6.26 9.31
N THR A 421 11.11 -6.90 8.41
CA THR A 421 10.98 -8.36 8.31
C THR A 421 11.88 -8.88 7.19
N LEU A 422 12.85 -9.73 7.52
CA LEU A 422 13.83 -10.24 6.56
C LEU A 422 13.70 -11.75 6.38
N LEU A 423 13.97 -12.25 5.17
CA LEU A 423 14.29 -13.66 4.97
C LEU A 423 15.62 -13.96 5.64
N THR A 424 15.67 -15.04 6.40
CA THR A 424 16.86 -15.47 7.14
C THR A 424 17.39 -16.78 6.60
N GLN A 425 16.54 -17.63 6.01
CA GLN A 425 17.00 -18.89 5.49
C GLN A 425 16.11 -19.38 4.37
N ILE A 426 16.68 -20.05 3.37
CA ILE A 426 15.95 -20.91 2.43
C ILE A 426 16.32 -22.36 2.73
N GLU A 427 15.34 -23.25 2.68
CA GLU A 427 15.56 -24.69 2.75
C GLU A 427 14.93 -25.38 1.55
N LEU A 428 15.72 -26.21 0.86
CA LEU A 428 15.31 -26.94 -0.34
C LEU A 428 15.58 -28.42 -0.13
N SER A 429 14.61 -29.26 -0.50
CA SER A 429 14.78 -30.72 -0.52
C SER A 429 14.10 -31.29 -1.75
N ASN A 430 14.79 -32.20 -2.43
CA ASN A 430 14.33 -32.86 -3.65
C ASN A 430 13.92 -31.86 -4.76
N PHE A 431 14.54 -30.67 -4.79
CA PHE A 431 14.23 -29.56 -5.69
C PHE A 431 15.36 -29.31 -6.69
N LYS A 432 15.13 -29.67 -7.96
CA LYS A 432 16.09 -29.59 -9.07
C LYS A 432 17.41 -30.28 -8.71
N ALA A 433 18.50 -29.52 -8.62
CA ALA A 433 19.82 -30.07 -8.29
C ALA A 433 19.99 -30.33 -6.77
N PHE A 434 19.11 -29.79 -5.92
CA PHE A 434 19.10 -30.04 -4.48
C PHE A 434 18.40 -31.35 -4.15
N GLY A 435 19.15 -32.45 -4.11
CA GLY A 435 18.62 -33.77 -3.73
C GLY A 435 18.33 -33.86 -2.23
N ALA A 436 19.35 -33.64 -1.40
CA ALA A 436 19.23 -33.68 0.06
C ALA A 436 18.68 -32.35 0.64
N PRO A 437 18.03 -32.38 1.83
CA PRO A 437 17.66 -31.17 2.55
C PRO A 437 18.86 -30.25 2.74
N THR A 438 18.79 -29.06 2.17
CA THR A 438 19.89 -28.09 2.13
C THR A 438 19.39 -26.75 2.63
N GLN A 439 20.11 -26.18 3.59
CA GLN A 439 19.79 -24.89 4.19
C GLN A 439 20.76 -23.81 3.68
N VAL A 440 20.22 -22.66 3.30
CA VAL A 440 20.97 -21.53 2.75
C VAL A 440 20.71 -20.29 3.61
N PRO A 441 21.72 -19.77 4.31
CA PRO A 441 21.56 -18.63 5.20
C PRO A 441 21.54 -17.30 4.40
N LEU A 442 20.59 -16.41 4.69
CA LEU A 442 20.38 -15.12 4.00
C LEU A 442 20.51 -13.90 4.94
N ALA A 443 21.38 -12.94 4.61
CA ALA A 443 21.51 -11.68 5.34
C ALA A 443 20.85 -10.50 4.58
N PRO A 444 20.82 -9.27 5.15
CA PRO A 444 20.44 -8.07 4.40
C PRO A 444 21.15 -7.95 3.05
N LEU A 445 22.45 -8.26 2.98
CA LEU A 445 23.17 -8.45 1.73
C LEU A 445 23.67 -9.89 1.63
N THR A 446 23.07 -10.68 0.74
CA THR A 446 23.52 -12.05 0.46
C THR A 446 24.20 -12.10 -0.90
N LEU A 447 25.44 -12.61 -0.94
CA LEU A 447 26.19 -12.87 -2.16
C LEU A 447 26.28 -14.38 -2.42
N VAL A 448 25.81 -14.81 -3.58
CA VAL A 448 25.79 -16.22 -4.01
C VAL A 448 26.86 -16.42 -5.09
N TYR A 449 27.91 -17.14 -4.72
CA TYR A 449 29.03 -17.57 -5.58
C TYR A 449 28.93 -19.07 -5.88
N GLY A 450 29.73 -19.56 -6.83
CA GLY A 450 29.80 -20.99 -7.13
C GLY A 450 29.96 -21.32 -8.61
N ALA A 451 30.21 -22.60 -8.91
CA ALA A 451 30.39 -23.10 -10.26
C ALA A 451 29.15 -22.90 -11.15
N ASN A 452 29.36 -22.82 -12.47
CA ASN A 452 28.27 -22.74 -13.42
C ASN A 452 27.41 -23.99 -13.37
N SER A 453 26.09 -23.83 -13.50
CA SER A 453 25.12 -24.93 -13.39
C SER A 453 25.04 -25.62 -12.03
N ALA A 454 25.72 -25.12 -10.99
CA ALA A 454 25.70 -25.71 -9.65
C ALA A 454 24.38 -25.54 -8.88
N GLY A 455 23.45 -24.73 -9.39
CA GLY A 455 22.15 -24.48 -8.75
C GLY A 455 22.00 -23.11 -8.10
N LYS A 456 22.90 -22.15 -8.34
CA LYS A 456 22.82 -20.77 -7.80
C LYS A 456 21.45 -20.12 -8.08
N SER A 457 21.04 -20.08 -9.34
CA SER A 457 19.77 -19.47 -9.74
C SER A 457 18.56 -20.24 -9.22
N THR A 458 18.73 -21.52 -8.86
CA THR A 458 17.65 -22.33 -8.28
C THR A 458 17.21 -21.78 -6.92
N LEU A 459 18.09 -21.11 -6.18
CA LEU A 459 17.76 -20.45 -4.90
C LEU A 459 16.77 -19.29 -5.09
N VAL A 460 16.99 -18.46 -6.10
CA VAL A 460 16.08 -17.35 -6.42
C VAL A 460 14.78 -17.89 -7.01
N GLN A 461 14.89 -18.89 -7.90
CA GLN A 461 13.75 -19.52 -8.56
C GLN A 461 12.78 -20.20 -7.58
N SER A 462 13.25 -20.74 -6.44
CA SER A 462 12.34 -21.32 -5.44
C SER A 462 11.42 -20.26 -4.82
N LEU A 463 11.91 -19.05 -4.57
CA LEU A 463 11.10 -17.94 -4.06
C LEU A 463 10.13 -17.42 -5.12
N LEU A 464 10.58 -17.29 -6.37
CA LEU A 464 9.73 -16.88 -7.50
C LEU A 464 8.60 -17.87 -7.77
N LEU A 465 8.89 -19.16 -7.64
CA LEU A 465 7.92 -20.24 -7.79
C LEU A 465 6.81 -20.13 -6.74
N LEU A 466 7.16 -19.86 -5.48
CA LEU A 466 6.19 -19.61 -4.41
C LEU A 466 5.37 -18.35 -4.71
N LYS A 467 6.02 -17.23 -5.04
CA LYS A 467 5.36 -15.96 -5.38
C LYS A 467 4.30 -16.13 -6.48
N GLN A 468 4.65 -16.77 -7.59
CA GLN A 468 3.70 -16.95 -8.71
C GLN A 468 2.58 -17.97 -8.40
N SER A 469 2.74 -18.77 -7.35
CA SER A 469 1.75 -19.77 -6.93
C SER A 469 0.86 -19.31 -5.76
N LEU A 470 1.09 -18.12 -5.19
CA LEU A 470 0.37 -17.63 -4.00
C LEU A 470 -1.15 -17.69 -4.13
N ALA A 471 -1.68 -17.25 -5.27
CA ALA A 471 -3.13 -17.18 -5.53
C ALA A 471 -3.67 -18.41 -6.28
N SER A 472 -2.86 -19.47 -6.44
CA SER A 472 -3.26 -20.68 -7.17
C SER A 472 -3.34 -21.88 -6.23
N ASP A 473 -4.37 -22.70 -6.40
CA ASP A 473 -4.51 -23.97 -5.67
C ASP A 473 -3.50 -25.04 -6.13
N ALA A 474 -2.73 -24.76 -7.17
CA ALA A 474 -1.68 -25.61 -7.71
C ALA A 474 -0.33 -24.88 -7.73
N LEU A 475 0.76 -25.65 -7.77
CA LEU A 475 2.10 -25.13 -8.01
C LEU A 475 2.18 -24.68 -9.47
N VAL A 476 2.22 -23.37 -9.69
CA VAL A 476 2.34 -22.80 -11.03
C VAL A 476 3.79 -22.94 -11.47
N THR A 477 4.12 -23.95 -12.28
CA THR A 477 5.50 -24.20 -12.74
C THR A 477 5.85 -23.47 -14.04
N GLN A 478 4.84 -22.92 -14.72
CA GLN A 478 4.97 -22.18 -15.98
C GLN A 478 4.19 -20.86 -15.88
N GLY A 479 4.81 -19.87 -15.23
CA GLY A 479 4.25 -18.55 -15.01
C GLY A 479 5.05 -17.44 -15.71
N SER A 480 4.65 -16.20 -15.46
CA SER A 480 5.32 -15.01 -16.01
C SER A 480 6.67 -14.72 -15.34
N LEU A 481 6.86 -15.12 -14.08
CA LEU A 481 8.14 -14.96 -13.37
C LEU A 481 9.12 -16.08 -13.73
N LEU A 482 8.61 -17.30 -13.85
CA LEU A 482 9.43 -18.49 -14.02
C LEU A 482 8.71 -19.57 -14.84
N ASN A 483 9.44 -20.12 -15.81
CA ASN A 483 9.06 -21.33 -16.52
C ASN A 483 10.12 -22.42 -16.30
N VAL A 484 9.73 -23.48 -15.59
CA VAL A 484 10.59 -24.62 -15.23
C VAL A 484 10.04 -25.94 -15.75
N GLY A 485 9.14 -25.89 -16.74
CA GLY A 485 8.49 -27.07 -17.30
C GLY A 485 7.42 -27.67 -16.40
N GLY A 486 7.21 -28.99 -16.46
CA GLY A 486 6.24 -29.70 -15.62
C GLY A 486 6.76 -29.99 -14.21
N PHE A 487 5.90 -30.50 -13.32
CA PHE A 487 6.27 -30.79 -11.93
C PHE A 487 7.48 -31.72 -11.81
N ARG A 488 7.56 -32.79 -12.63
CA ARG A 488 8.73 -33.68 -12.66
C ARG A 488 10.03 -32.96 -13.00
N GLY A 489 9.98 -31.84 -13.73
CA GLY A 489 11.14 -30.99 -14.01
C GLY A 489 11.73 -30.34 -12.75
N LEU A 490 10.90 -30.18 -11.71
CA LEU A 490 11.30 -29.66 -10.40
C LEU A 490 11.82 -30.74 -9.45
N VAL A 491 11.40 -31.99 -9.61
CA VAL A 491 11.84 -33.08 -8.74
C VAL A 491 13.29 -33.42 -9.05
N HIS A 492 14.13 -33.58 -8.02
CA HIS A 492 15.51 -34.04 -8.23
C HIS A 492 15.52 -35.39 -8.95
N ARG A 493 16.34 -35.50 -10.01
CA ARG A 493 16.38 -36.66 -10.93
C ARG A 493 15.04 -37.02 -11.58
N HIS A 494 14.10 -36.08 -11.63
CA HIS A 494 12.81 -36.20 -12.31
C HIS A 494 11.93 -37.39 -11.85
N GLY A 495 12.03 -37.74 -10.56
CA GLY A 495 11.18 -38.75 -9.93
C GLY A 495 9.74 -38.28 -9.67
N ASP A 496 9.01 -39.08 -8.88
CA ASP A 496 7.65 -38.77 -8.41
C ASP A 496 7.60 -38.41 -6.91
N ASP A 497 8.77 -38.35 -6.26
CA ASP A 497 8.88 -38.05 -4.84
C ASP A 497 8.51 -36.59 -4.52
N PRO A 498 8.01 -36.30 -3.31
CA PRO A 498 7.60 -34.95 -2.92
C PRO A 498 8.75 -33.95 -2.95
N VAL A 499 8.44 -32.71 -3.34
CA VAL A 499 9.35 -31.57 -3.30
C VAL A 499 9.06 -30.75 -2.05
N THR A 500 10.09 -30.32 -1.33
CA THR A 500 9.92 -29.39 -0.21
C THR A 500 10.70 -28.10 -0.46
N VAL A 501 10.01 -26.97 -0.30
CA VAL A 501 10.58 -25.63 -0.29
C VAL A 501 10.16 -24.99 1.02
N ALA A 502 11.10 -24.42 1.78
CA ALA A 502 10.80 -23.69 2.99
C ALA A 502 11.67 -22.44 3.09
N PHE A 503 11.22 -21.47 3.87
CA PHE A 503 12.06 -20.36 4.28
C PHE A 503 11.77 -19.97 5.72
N THR A 504 12.77 -19.36 6.35
CA THR A 504 12.66 -18.75 7.67
C THR A 504 12.71 -17.24 7.52
N TYR A 505 11.85 -16.52 8.23
CA TYR A 505 11.84 -15.06 8.25
C TYR A 505 11.59 -14.55 9.68
N GLY A 506 11.96 -13.30 9.98
CA GLY A 506 11.74 -12.75 11.31
C GLY A 506 12.41 -11.43 11.59
N THR A 507 12.26 -10.97 12.83
CA THR A 507 12.89 -9.77 13.38
C THR A 507 14.21 -10.11 14.03
N LEU A 508 15.32 -9.80 13.37
CA LEU A 508 16.64 -9.98 13.95
C LEU A 508 17.35 -8.63 14.12
N PRO A 509 17.73 -8.22 15.35
CA PRO A 509 18.58 -7.06 15.56
C PRO A 509 19.99 -7.28 14.99
N THR A 510 20.46 -8.54 14.92
CA THR A 510 21.72 -8.95 14.30
C THR A 510 21.61 -10.38 13.74
N TRP A 511 22.21 -10.62 12.58
CA TRP A 511 22.12 -11.86 11.79
C TRP A 511 22.73 -13.13 12.42
N ILE A 512 23.87 -13.01 13.12
CA ILE A 512 24.54 -14.13 13.79
C ILE A 512 24.87 -13.71 15.23
N PRO A 513 24.30 -14.36 16.26
CA PRO A 513 24.75 -14.19 17.64
C PRO A 513 26.17 -14.74 17.82
N GLU A 514 27.01 -14.09 18.63
CA GLU A 514 28.39 -14.54 18.94
C GLU A 514 28.47 -16.00 19.42
N ARG A 515 27.36 -16.52 20.00
CA ARG A 515 27.06 -17.94 20.22
C ARG A 515 25.54 -18.16 20.17
N GLY A 516 25.01 -18.92 19.21
CA GLY A 516 23.68 -19.54 19.33
C GLY A 516 22.69 -19.33 18.18
N THR A 517 21.57 -20.06 18.27
CA THR A 517 20.35 -19.98 17.44
C THR A 517 19.64 -18.64 17.68
N PRO A 518 19.09 -17.96 16.65
CA PRO A 518 18.21 -16.81 16.85
C PRO A 518 17.05 -17.17 17.78
N ASP A 519 16.55 -16.22 18.58
CA ASP A 519 15.39 -16.47 19.45
C ASP A 519 14.23 -17.04 18.63
N PRO A 520 13.85 -18.31 18.85
CA PRO A 520 12.80 -18.96 18.08
C PRO A 520 11.44 -18.23 18.17
N SER A 521 11.22 -17.36 19.16
CA SER A 521 9.99 -16.56 19.24
C SER A 521 9.96 -15.39 18.24
N LEU A 522 11.12 -14.96 17.71
CA LEU A 522 11.27 -13.84 16.78
C LEU A 522 11.28 -14.26 15.30
N THR A 523 11.32 -15.56 15.03
CA THR A 523 11.36 -16.12 13.69
C THR A 523 10.17 -17.04 13.42
N ARG A 524 9.85 -17.18 12.14
CA ARG A 524 8.82 -18.06 11.59
C ARG A 524 9.46 -18.86 10.48
N GLN A 525 9.39 -20.19 10.56
CA GLN A 525 9.75 -21.07 9.47
C GLN A 525 8.47 -21.56 8.81
N VAL A 526 8.36 -21.36 7.49
CA VAL A 526 7.22 -21.82 6.69
C VAL A 526 7.73 -22.71 5.58
N GLY A 527 7.19 -23.91 5.50
CA GLY A 527 7.55 -24.92 4.52
C GLY A 527 6.36 -25.48 3.78
N TRP A 528 6.52 -25.69 2.49
CA TRP A 528 5.54 -26.30 1.59
C TRP A 528 6.06 -27.63 1.09
N THR A 529 5.20 -28.64 1.12
CA THR A 529 5.42 -29.91 0.44
C THR A 529 4.48 -29.99 -0.75
N PHE A 530 5.05 -30.29 -1.91
CA PHE A 530 4.35 -30.43 -3.18
C PHE A 530 4.48 -31.85 -3.70
N GLU A 531 3.38 -32.39 -4.22
CA GLU A 531 3.32 -33.72 -4.82
C GLU A 531 2.64 -33.67 -6.19
N SER A 532 2.89 -34.69 -7.01
CA SER A 532 2.21 -34.82 -8.30
C SER A 532 0.72 -35.10 -8.09
N ASN A 533 -0.15 -34.33 -8.74
CA ASN A 533 -1.59 -34.56 -8.72
C ASN A 533 -2.06 -35.60 -9.78
N GLY A 534 -1.13 -36.30 -10.42
CA GLY A 534 -1.42 -37.29 -11.47
C GLY A 534 -1.71 -36.71 -12.86
N THR A 535 -1.89 -35.39 -13.01
CA THR A 535 -2.06 -34.70 -14.31
C THR A 535 -0.77 -34.06 -14.81
N GLY A 536 0.36 -34.28 -14.11
CA GLY A 536 1.66 -33.70 -14.42
C GLY A 536 1.91 -32.32 -13.79
N GLN A 537 0.96 -31.83 -13.00
CA GLN A 537 1.08 -30.61 -12.19
C GLN A 537 1.40 -30.95 -10.73
N GLY A 538 2.03 -30.02 -10.01
CA GLY A 538 2.26 -30.12 -8.59
C GLY A 538 1.08 -29.54 -7.82
N ALA A 539 0.65 -30.20 -6.75
CA ALA A 539 -0.31 -29.67 -5.79
C ALA A 539 0.35 -29.57 -4.42
N VAL A 540 0.00 -28.52 -3.66
CA VAL A 540 0.41 -28.42 -2.26
C VAL A 540 -0.34 -29.50 -1.46
N THR A 541 0.41 -30.39 -0.82
CA THR A 541 -0.15 -31.42 0.07
C THR A 541 0.10 -31.12 1.52
N GLN A 542 1.09 -30.27 1.82
CA GLN A 542 1.41 -29.87 3.18
C GLN A 542 1.91 -28.42 3.26
N VAL A 543 1.48 -27.71 4.30
CA VAL A 543 2.08 -26.44 4.75
C VAL A 543 2.45 -26.59 6.22
N ALA A 544 3.74 -26.51 6.54
CA ALA A 544 4.25 -26.56 7.89
C ALA A 544 4.68 -25.16 8.34
N ILE A 545 4.14 -24.70 9.46
CA ILE A 545 4.47 -23.42 10.09
C ILE A 545 5.09 -23.73 11.45
N GLN A 546 6.33 -23.28 11.66
CA GLN A 546 7.06 -23.44 12.91
C GLN A 546 7.47 -22.08 13.48
N PHE A 547 7.28 -21.90 14.78
CA PHE A 547 7.53 -20.68 15.52
C PHE A 547 7.75 -21.04 16.98
N GLY A 548 8.91 -20.71 17.53
CA GLY A 548 9.31 -21.27 18.81
C GLY A 548 9.44 -22.80 18.75
N GLU A 549 8.95 -23.43 19.81
CA GLU A 549 8.77 -24.89 19.92
C GLU A 549 7.49 -25.40 19.23
N TYR A 550 6.65 -24.50 18.71
CA TYR A 550 5.34 -24.87 18.16
C TYR A 550 5.42 -25.16 16.68
N ARG A 551 4.70 -26.20 16.26
CA ARG A 551 4.61 -26.62 14.87
C ARG A 551 3.16 -26.91 14.50
N LEU A 552 2.68 -26.21 13.47
CA LEU A 552 1.39 -26.46 12.84
C LEU A 552 1.64 -27.07 11.47
N VAL A 553 0.97 -28.19 11.16
CA VAL A 553 1.10 -28.83 9.85
C VAL A 553 -0.27 -29.01 9.24
N PHE A 554 -0.56 -28.18 8.25
CA PHE A 554 -1.78 -28.23 7.46
C PHE A 554 -1.58 -29.24 6.35
N ARG A 555 -2.48 -30.21 6.23
CA ARG A 555 -2.44 -31.23 5.17
C ARG A 555 -3.62 -31.06 4.22
N LYS A 556 -3.40 -31.30 2.94
CA LYS A 556 -4.42 -31.20 1.90
C LYS A 556 -4.35 -32.46 1.07
N ASP A 557 -5.41 -33.25 1.08
CA ASP A 557 -5.50 -34.42 0.22
C ASP A 557 -5.43 -33.97 -1.25
N PRO A 558 -4.79 -34.74 -2.14
CA PRO A 558 -4.77 -34.43 -3.56
C PRO A 558 -6.19 -34.25 -4.12
N GLY A 559 -6.54 -33.03 -4.52
CA GLY A 559 -7.87 -32.67 -5.06
C GLY A 559 -8.86 -32.08 -4.04
N ALA A 560 -8.52 -32.01 -2.75
CA ALA A 560 -9.27 -31.23 -1.77
C ALA A 560 -9.11 -29.72 -2.03
N THR A 561 -10.09 -28.91 -1.62
CA THR A 561 -10.02 -27.44 -1.72
C THR A 561 -9.31 -26.82 -0.52
N ASP A 562 -9.51 -27.38 0.65
CA ASP A 562 -9.16 -26.78 1.94
C ASP A 562 -8.15 -27.65 2.70
N PHE A 563 -7.49 -27.05 3.68
CA PHE A 563 -6.50 -27.75 4.52
C PHE A 563 -7.17 -28.40 5.72
N ALA A 564 -6.63 -29.53 6.16
CA ALA A 564 -6.96 -30.20 7.40
C ALA A 564 -5.81 -30.04 8.40
N LEU A 565 -6.13 -29.60 9.61
CA LEU A 565 -5.23 -29.57 10.75
C LEU A 565 -5.54 -30.74 11.68
N SER A 566 -4.54 -31.54 12.07
CA SER A 566 -4.78 -32.70 12.93
C SER A 566 -5.04 -32.28 14.39
N ARG A 567 -5.75 -33.14 15.13
CA ARG A 567 -5.95 -32.99 16.58
C ARG A 567 -4.63 -32.89 17.34
N ALA A 568 -3.59 -33.61 16.92
CA ALA A 568 -2.29 -33.59 17.58
C ALA A 568 -1.61 -32.22 17.49
N GLU A 569 -1.62 -31.58 16.31
CA GLU A 569 -1.08 -30.23 16.12
C GLU A 569 -1.91 -29.17 16.86
N LEU A 570 -3.23 -29.35 16.88
CA LEU A 570 -4.13 -28.49 17.65
C LEU A 570 -3.87 -28.60 19.16
N ASP A 571 -3.56 -29.79 19.68
CA ASP A 571 -3.30 -30.03 21.10
C ASP A 571 -2.13 -29.20 21.62
N GLU A 572 -1.02 -29.16 20.89
CA GLU A 572 0.16 -28.37 21.27
C GLU A 572 -0.13 -26.87 21.29
N VAL A 573 -0.82 -26.35 20.28
CA VAL A 573 -1.18 -24.92 20.22
C VAL A 573 -2.21 -24.55 21.28
N VAL A 574 -3.23 -25.40 21.52
CA VAL A 574 -4.22 -25.17 22.57
C VAL A 574 -3.57 -25.16 23.96
N LYS A 575 -2.58 -26.03 24.21
CA LYS A 575 -1.78 -26.04 25.44
C LYS A 575 -0.89 -24.81 25.54
N GLY A 576 -0.25 -24.39 24.44
CA GLY A 576 0.57 -23.17 24.37
C GLY A 576 -0.23 -21.90 24.66
N VAL A 577 -1.39 -21.74 24.03
CA VAL A 577 -2.33 -20.62 24.27
C VAL A 577 -2.82 -20.62 25.72
N ALA A 578 -3.11 -21.79 26.28
CA ALA A 578 -3.62 -21.89 27.65
C ALA A 578 -2.58 -21.62 28.74
N SER A 579 -1.33 -22.02 28.50
CA SER A 579 -0.21 -21.73 29.40
C SER A 579 0.34 -20.33 29.19
N GLY A 580 0.05 -19.69 28.06
CA GLY A 580 0.59 -18.37 27.72
C GLY A 580 2.06 -18.43 27.31
N THR A 581 2.59 -19.62 27.06
CA THR A 581 3.89 -19.79 26.41
C THR A 581 3.77 -19.60 24.90
N LEU A 582 2.54 -19.50 24.37
CA LEU A 582 2.25 -19.08 23.02
C LEU A 582 1.40 -17.81 23.03
N LEU A 583 2.08 -16.68 22.86
CA LEU A 583 1.47 -15.37 22.75
C LEU A 583 1.59 -14.94 21.29
N TYR A 584 0.47 -14.93 20.57
CA TYR A 584 0.35 -14.20 19.31
C TYR A 584 -0.33 -12.86 19.61
N PRO A 585 -0.12 -11.78 18.83
CA PRO A 585 -0.59 -10.41 19.12
C PRO A 585 -2.02 -10.26 19.66
N PHE A 586 -2.95 -11.18 19.33
CA PHE A 586 -4.32 -11.17 19.84
C PHE A 586 -4.54 -11.76 21.25
N ASP A 587 -3.52 -12.36 21.90
CA ASP A 587 -3.67 -13.11 23.16
C ASP A 587 -2.85 -12.58 24.35
N ALA A 588 -2.08 -11.52 24.13
CA ALA A 588 -1.20 -10.96 25.16
C ALA A 588 -1.92 -10.08 26.20
N ARG A 589 -3.20 -9.77 25.99
CA ARG A 589 -4.11 -9.05 26.90
C ARG A 589 -4.29 -9.62 28.31
N HIS A 590 -3.66 -10.76 28.63
CA HIS A 590 -3.92 -11.52 29.85
C HIS A 590 -2.69 -11.68 30.75
N TYR A 591 -1.55 -11.08 30.40
CA TYR A 591 -0.32 -11.13 31.19
C TYR A 591 0.14 -9.70 31.54
N GLN A 592 -0.50 -9.14 32.59
CA GLN A 592 -0.27 -7.86 33.31
C GLN A 592 -1.45 -6.89 33.08
N ASP A 593 -2.17 -6.29 34.04
CA ASP A 593 -2.01 -6.05 35.48
C ASP A 593 -3.02 -6.82 36.37
N GLY A 594 -2.52 -7.53 37.38
CA GLY A 594 -3.35 -8.15 38.43
C GLY A 594 -2.46 -8.80 39.48
N ASP A 595 -2.90 -8.83 40.74
CA ASP A 595 -2.24 -9.52 41.86
C ASP A 595 -1.80 -10.93 41.42
N ASP A 596 -0.63 -11.41 41.88
CA ASP A 596 -0.07 -12.72 41.50
C ASP A 596 -1.11 -13.86 41.69
N ALA A 597 -2.00 -13.70 42.67
CA ALA A 597 -3.12 -14.59 42.93
C ALA A 597 -4.19 -14.60 41.81
N GLU A 598 -4.44 -13.46 41.18
CA GLU A 598 -5.39 -13.33 40.06
C GLU A 598 -4.81 -13.90 38.77
N GLN A 599 -3.54 -13.67 38.48
CA GLN A 599 -2.85 -14.28 37.34
C GLN A 599 -2.81 -15.81 37.47
N ALA A 600 -2.49 -16.32 38.67
CA ALA A 600 -2.53 -17.75 38.96
C ALA A 600 -3.94 -18.36 38.76
N ARG A 601 -5.00 -17.64 39.16
CA ARG A 601 -6.39 -18.07 38.92
C ARG A 601 -6.75 -18.09 37.44
N ARG A 602 -6.39 -17.05 36.68
CA ARG A 602 -6.63 -16.95 35.23
C ARG A 602 -5.88 -18.02 34.45
N HIS A 603 -4.61 -18.26 34.78
CA HIS A 603 -3.80 -19.34 34.20
C HIS A 603 -4.42 -20.72 34.48
N LYS A 604 -4.85 -20.97 35.73
CA LYS A 604 -5.55 -22.21 36.09
C LYS A 604 -6.88 -22.37 35.32
N GLY A 605 -7.63 -21.28 35.13
CA GLY A 605 -8.86 -21.26 34.34
C GLY A 605 -8.63 -21.60 32.87
N ARG A 606 -7.62 -20.99 32.22
CA ARG A 606 -7.22 -21.28 30.83
C ARG A 606 -6.78 -22.74 30.67
N GLN A 607 -5.97 -23.26 31.58
CA GLN A 607 -5.57 -24.68 31.56
C GLN A 607 -6.77 -25.63 31.69
N GLN A 608 -7.78 -25.30 32.51
CA GLN A 608 -9.00 -26.08 32.62
C GLN A 608 -9.84 -26.02 31.34
N ASN A 609 -9.93 -24.84 30.70
CA ASN A 609 -10.65 -24.67 29.45
C ASN A 609 -9.96 -25.42 28.29
N ALA A 610 -8.64 -25.36 28.16
CA ALA A 610 -7.90 -26.17 27.18
C ALA A 610 -8.11 -27.68 27.40
N LYS A 611 -7.95 -28.18 28.64
CA LYS A 611 -8.23 -29.60 28.96
C LYS A 611 -9.69 -29.99 28.68
N ARG A 612 -10.62 -29.04 28.75
CA ARG A 612 -12.03 -29.25 28.41
C ARG A 612 -12.22 -29.27 26.89
N THR A 613 -11.64 -28.33 26.15
CA THR A 613 -11.63 -28.30 24.68
C THR A 613 -11.13 -29.62 24.09
N LEU A 614 -9.96 -30.08 24.55
CA LEU A 614 -9.32 -31.29 24.04
C LEU A 614 -10.15 -32.55 24.32
N ARG A 615 -10.76 -32.64 25.52
CA ARG A 615 -11.67 -33.75 25.86
C ARG A 615 -12.95 -33.74 25.03
N ILE A 616 -13.50 -32.56 24.73
CA ILE A 616 -14.70 -32.46 23.89
C ILE A 616 -14.38 -32.92 22.47
N LEU A 617 -13.25 -32.48 21.90
CA LEU A 617 -12.79 -32.91 20.57
C LEU A 617 -12.58 -34.43 20.52
N GLU A 618 -11.95 -35.00 21.54
CA GLU A 618 -11.74 -36.45 21.67
C GLU A 618 -13.05 -37.24 21.82
N ARG A 619 -13.95 -36.78 22.69
CA ARG A 619 -15.26 -37.41 22.90
C ARG A 619 -16.11 -37.41 21.64
N ASP A 620 -16.06 -36.33 20.87
CA ASP A 620 -16.84 -36.15 19.65
C ASP A 620 -16.17 -36.79 18.41
N GLY A 621 -15.00 -37.44 18.59
CA GLY A 621 -14.28 -38.15 17.53
C GLY A 621 -13.73 -37.22 16.44
N ILE A 622 -13.42 -35.97 16.79
CA ILE A 622 -12.89 -34.97 15.86
C ILE A 622 -11.37 -35.14 15.77
N GLU A 623 -10.92 -35.77 14.68
CA GLU A 623 -9.49 -36.01 14.43
C GLU A 623 -8.84 -34.89 13.60
N THR A 624 -9.62 -34.14 12.83
CA THR A 624 -9.14 -33.01 12.00
C THR A 624 -10.07 -31.81 12.07
N ILE A 625 -9.52 -30.63 11.79
CA ILE A 625 -10.25 -29.39 11.61
C ILE A 625 -9.96 -28.85 10.22
N ASP A 626 -11.02 -28.59 9.45
CA ASP A 626 -10.91 -28.01 8.12
C ASP A 626 -10.71 -26.49 8.23
N VAL A 627 -9.68 -25.99 7.54
CA VAL A 627 -9.29 -24.58 7.47
C VAL A 627 -9.26 -24.19 6.01
N ARG A 628 -9.94 -23.09 5.69
CA ARG A 628 -10.06 -22.60 4.31
C ARG A 628 -8.66 -22.37 3.73
N ALA A 629 -8.45 -22.76 2.48
CA ALA A 629 -7.22 -22.44 1.75
C ALA A 629 -7.39 -21.15 0.92
N ASN A 630 -6.30 -20.40 0.78
CA ASN A 630 -6.12 -19.38 -0.25
C ASN A 630 -4.85 -19.73 -1.04
N GLY A 631 -5.04 -20.44 -2.15
CA GLY A 631 -3.95 -20.99 -2.95
C GLY A 631 -3.07 -21.96 -2.15
N ILE A 632 -1.78 -21.62 -2.01
CA ILE A 632 -0.79 -22.46 -1.30
C ILE A 632 -0.71 -22.19 0.22
N LEU A 633 -1.63 -21.41 0.79
CA LEU A 633 -1.61 -20.99 2.20
C LEU A 633 -2.95 -21.25 2.91
N PRO A 634 -2.95 -21.58 4.22
CA PRO A 634 -4.17 -21.62 5.04
C PRO A 634 -4.65 -20.21 5.42
N THR A 635 -5.95 -20.02 5.61
CA THR A 635 -6.53 -18.73 6.08
C THR A 635 -6.93 -18.78 7.56
N SER A 636 -7.49 -17.68 8.06
CA SER A 636 -8.05 -17.57 9.41
C SER A 636 -9.46 -18.17 9.56
N GLU A 637 -10.07 -18.61 8.46
CA GLU A 637 -11.43 -19.14 8.43
C GLU A 637 -11.43 -20.65 8.71
N VAL A 638 -12.12 -21.04 9.79
CA VAL A 638 -12.35 -22.44 10.11
C VAL A 638 -13.68 -22.89 9.54
N LEU A 639 -13.67 -23.97 8.77
CA LEU A 639 -14.84 -24.56 8.15
C LEU A 639 -15.50 -25.56 9.13
N LEU A 640 -15.99 -25.05 10.28
CA LEU A 640 -16.65 -25.90 11.28
C LEU A 640 -18.04 -26.37 10.78
N ARG A 641 -18.23 -27.69 10.66
CA ARG A 641 -19.54 -28.36 10.47
C ARG A 641 -20.35 -28.38 11.80
N PRO A 642 -21.70 -28.52 11.76
CA PRO A 642 -22.63 -27.78 12.64
C PRO A 642 -22.74 -28.28 14.09
N SER A 643 -23.35 -27.44 14.94
CA SER A 643 -23.76 -27.65 16.35
C SER A 643 -23.56 -29.05 16.91
N ARG A 644 -22.64 -29.16 17.89
CA ARG A 644 -22.28 -30.42 18.54
C ARG A 644 -23.39 -30.81 19.50
N SER A 645 -24.12 -31.88 19.18
CA SER A 645 -25.23 -32.35 20.03
C SER A 645 -24.69 -32.82 21.40
N GLY A 646 -25.20 -32.22 22.48
CA GLY A 646 -24.86 -32.63 23.85
C GLY A 646 -23.72 -31.87 24.54
N ILE A 647 -23.32 -30.70 24.04
CA ILE A 647 -22.57 -29.69 24.83
C ILE A 647 -23.41 -28.44 25.07
N SER A 648 -23.15 -27.75 26.17
CA SER A 648 -23.78 -26.46 26.44
C SER A 648 -23.25 -25.37 25.50
N ASN A 649 -24.05 -24.31 25.25
CA ASN A 649 -23.61 -23.15 24.47
C ASN A 649 -22.31 -22.52 25.00
N HIS A 650 -22.10 -22.59 26.33
CA HIS A 650 -20.89 -22.12 26.97
C HIS A 650 -19.67 -22.99 26.62
N GLU A 651 -19.83 -24.32 26.63
CA GLU A 651 -18.77 -25.25 26.23
C GLU A 651 -18.43 -25.13 24.75
N GLN A 652 -19.45 -24.92 23.91
CA GLN A 652 -19.25 -24.69 22.49
C GLN A 652 -18.45 -23.39 22.25
N GLY A 653 -18.82 -22.30 22.93
CA GLY A 653 -18.07 -21.04 22.84
C GLY A 653 -16.60 -21.16 23.28
N ILE A 654 -16.29 -22.01 24.27
CA ILE A 654 -14.90 -22.27 24.68
C ILE A 654 -14.14 -23.00 23.57
N VAL A 655 -14.72 -24.04 22.98
CA VAL A 655 -14.06 -24.81 21.91
C VAL A 655 -13.82 -23.92 20.68
N ASP A 656 -14.86 -23.19 20.24
CA ASP A 656 -14.77 -22.29 19.10
C ASP A 656 -13.71 -21.21 19.33
N SER A 657 -13.56 -20.71 20.56
CA SER A 657 -12.52 -19.74 20.91
C SER A 657 -11.10 -20.27 20.64
N TYR A 658 -10.78 -21.49 21.12
CA TYR A 658 -9.44 -22.08 20.96
C TYR A 658 -9.15 -22.49 19.51
N VAL A 659 -10.16 -23.02 18.81
CA VAL A 659 -10.03 -23.41 17.41
C VAL A 659 -9.83 -22.17 16.51
N ASN A 660 -10.66 -21.14 16.69
CA ASN A 660 -10.53 -19.91 15.91
C ASN A 660 -9.22 -19.16 16.17
N ARG A 661 -8.69 -19.19 17.41
CA ARG A 661 -7.36 -18.61 17.70
C ARG A 661 -6.24 -19.32 16.95
N THR A 662 -6.31 -20.65 16.84
CA THR A 662 -5.32 -21.45 16.10
C THR A 662 -5.36 -21.14 14.61
N ALA A 663 -6.54 -20.99 14.01
CA ALA A 663 -6.65 -20.60 12.61
C ALA A 663 -6.24 -19.14 12.36
N LYS A 664 -6.60 -18.21 13.26
CA LYS A 664 -6.15 -16.81 13.19
C LYS A 664 -4.63 -16.68 13.24
N LEU A 665 -3.97 -17.49 14.05
CA LEU A 665 -2.51 -17.59 14.11
C LEU A 665 -1.93 -17.99 12.75
N ALA A 666 -2.46 -19.04 12.14
CA ALA A 666 -2.03 -19.50 10.82
C ALA A 666 -2.32 -18.46 9.73
N GLY A 667 -3.51 -17.86 9.72
CA GLY A 667 -3.88 -16.80 8.79
C GLY A 667 -3.01 -15.55 8.91
N GLY A 668 -2.58 -15.18 10.13
CA GLY A 668 -1.63 -14.10 10.36
C GLY A 668 -0.27 -14.37 9.73
N VAL A 669 0.30 -15.56 9.96
CA VAL A 669 1.56 -15.99 9.32
C VAL A 669 1.41 -16.04 7.79
N SER A 670 0.28 -16.54 7.27
CA SER A 670 0.00 -16.54 5.83
C SER A 670 -0.01 -15.13 5.23
N ALA A 671 -0.58 -14.15 5.93
CA ALA A 671 -0.59 -12.76 5.48
C ALA A 671 0.84 -12.16 5.45
N GLU A 672 1.65 -12.42 6.48
CA GLU A 672 3.06 -12.01 6.53
C GLU A 672 3.86 -12.62 5.37
N VAL A 673 3.68 -13.92 5.10
CA VAL A 673 4.32 -14.63 3.98
C VAL A 673 3.89 -14.02 2.63
N ALA A 674 2.60 -13.78 2.44
CA ALA A 674 2.09 -13.19 1.21
C ALA A 674 2.69 -11.79 0.97
N GLN A 675 2.75 -10.96 2.01
CA GLN A 675 3.37 -9.63 1.95
C GLN A 675 4.87 -9.72 1.61
N LEU A 676 5.60 -10.63 2.26
CA LEU A 676 7.03 -10.83 2.03
C LEU A 676 7.31 -11.26 0.58
N LEU A 677 6.56 -12.24 0.08
CA LEU A 677 6.69 -12.72 -1.31
C LEU A 677 6.19 -11.67 -2.32
N ASP A 678 5.19 -10.85 -2.00
CA ASP A 678 4.76 -9.75 -2.86
C ASP A 678 5.83 -8.65 -2.97
N SER A 679 6.58 -8.41 -1.90
CA SER A 679 7.74 -7.51 -1.90
C SER A 679 8.91 -8.01 -2.76
N LEU A 680 8.97 -9.32 -3.07
CA LEU A 680 10.07 -9.92 -3.83
C LEU A 680 10.11 -9.39 -5.27
N VAL A 681 11.21 -8.74 -5.62
CA VAL A 681 11.55 -8.34 -6.98
C VAL A 681 12.70 -9.21 -7.47
N TRP A 682 12.67 -9.56 -8.74
CA TRP A 682 13.77 -10.26 -9.40
C TRP A 682 14.25 -9.46 -10.60
N LEU A 683 15.57 -9.36 -10.73
CA LEU A 683 16.27 -8.82 -11.90
C LEU A 683 17.13 -9.94 -12.48
N GLY A 684 16.75 -10.42 -13.67
CA GLY A 684 17.44 -11.51 -14.34
C GLY A 684 18.84 -11.13 -14.87
N PRO A 685 19.61 -12.12 -15.35
CA PRO A 685 20.99 -11.92 -15.81
C PRO A 685 21.04 -11.16 -17.13
N LEU A 686 20.01 -11.33 -17.96
CA LEU A 686 19.83 -10.61 -19.23
C LEU A 686 18.73 -9.57 -19.05
N ARG A 687 19.13 -8.30 -18.98
CA ARG A 687 18.20 -7.18 -18.98
C ARG A 687 17.89 -6.79 -20.42
N SER A 688 16.65 -6.40 -20.67
CA SER A 688 16.19 -6.00 -22.00
C SER A 688 17.07 -4.91 -22.58
N ALA A 689 17.42 -5.04 -23.85
CA ALA A 689 18.19 -4.01 -24.53
C ALA A 689 17.42 -2.69 -24.48
N PRO A 690 18.09 -1.57 -24.13
CA PRO A 690 17.43 -0.28 -24.05
C PRO A 690 16.81 0.08 -25.38
N GLN A 691 15.54 0.44 -25.37
CA GLN A 691 14.86 0.99 -26.53
C GLN A 691 15.08 2.51 -26.57
N ARG A 692 15.07 3.09 -27.77
CA ARG A 692 15.10 4.56 -27.92
C ARG A 692 13.81 5.19 -27.39
N VAL A 693 12.73 4.43 -27.48
CA VAL A 693 11.38 4.84 -27.15
C VAL A 693 10.68 3.63 -26.53
N TYR A 694 9.89 3.87 -25.49
CA TYR A 694 9.14 2.88 -24.74
C TYR A 694 7.65 3.20 -24.85
N ASP A 695 6.84 2.19 -25.07
CA ASP A 695 5.39 2.30 -25.15
C ASP A 695 4.78 2.17 -23.75
N ARG A 696 4.06 3.20 -23.29
CA ARG A 696 3.39 3.22 -21.99
C ARG A 696 2.24 2.22 -21.89
N ALA A 697 1.63 1.83 -23.03
CA ALA A 697 0.56 0.85 -23.09
C ALA A 697 1.08 -0.59 -23.13
N ASP A 698 2.40 -0.79 -23.31
CA ASP A 698 3.01 -2.12 -23.33
C ASP A 698 3.08 -2.70 -21.91
N THR A 699 2.01 -3.39 -21.51
CA THR A 699 1.97 -4.18 -20.28
C THR A 699 2.66 -5.54 -20.42
N SER A 700 3.28 -5.84 -21.56
CA SER A 700 3.89 -7.14 -21.85
C SER A 700 5.34 -7.28 -21.36
N SER A 701 5.79 -6.41 -20.45
CA SER A 701 7.14 -6.53 -19.90
C SER A 701 7.33 -7.92 -19.29
N THR A 702 8.47 -8.53 -19.61
CA THR A 702 8.88 -9.72 -18.86
C THR A 702 9.32 -9.25 -17.48
N PRO A 703 8.72 -9.74 -16.38
CA PRO A 703 9.14 -9.35 -15.05
C PRO A 703 10.66 -9.52 -14.88
N GLY A 704 11.32 -8.48 -14.38
CA GLY A 704 12.76 -8.51 -14.11
C GLY A 704 13.70 -8.18 -15.26
N ASP A 705 13.19 -7.81 -16.44
CA ASP A 705 14.02 -7.40 -17.58
C ASP A 705 14.38 -5.90 -17.60
N GLY A 706 13.78 -5.10 -16.71
CA GLY A 706 14.02 -3.66 -16.60
C GLY A 706 13.30 -2.78 -17.62
N ARG A 707 12.43 -3.31 -18.48
CA ARG A 707 11.77 -2.56 -19.57
C ARG A 707 10.78 -1.50 -19.07
N HIS A 708 10.25 -1.67 -17.87
CA HIS A 708 9.36 -0.70 -17.20
C HIS A 708 10.08 0.53 -16.62
N VAL A 709 11.41 0.54 -16.57
CA VAL A 709 12.19 1.61 -15.93
C VAL A 709 11.85 2.99 -16.51
N ALA A 710 11.73 3.10 -17.84
CA ALA A 710 11.43 4.37 -18.49
C ALA A 710 10.05 4.93 -18.08
N ILE A 711 9.04 4.06 -18.05
CA ILE A 711 7.66 4.42 -17.67
C ILE A 711 7.61 4.79 -16.20
N TYR A 712 8.24 3.96 -15.34
CA TYR A 712 8.31 4.21 -13.91
C TYR A 712 8.97 5.56 -13.59
N LEU A 713 10.11 5.86 -14.21
CA LEU A 713 10.83 7.12 -14.00
C LEU A 713 10.06 8.34 -14.51
N PHE A 714 9.29 8.20 -15.61
CA PHE A 714 8.42 9.27 -16.09
C PHE A 714 7.34 9.63 -15.06
N ASP A 715 6.75 8.62 -14.41
CA ASP A 715 5.72 8.83 -13.39
C ASP A 715 6.31 9.23 -12.01
N HIS A 716 7.63 9.07 -11.78
CA HIS A 716 8.28 9.28 -10.47
C HIS A 716 9.55 10.17 -10.53
N THR A 717 9.35 11.47 -10.70
CA THR A 717 10.45 12.46 -10.84
C THR A 717 11.40 12.56 -9.64
N THR A 718 10.96 12.22 -8.43
CA THR A 718 11.82 12.16 -7.23
C THR A 718 12.85 11.03 -7.29
N VAL A 719 12.52 9.91 -7.95
CA VAL A 719 13.44 8.79 -8.16
C VAL A 719 14.49 9.17 -9.20
N VAL A 720 14.14 9.93 -10.24
CA VAL A 720 15.10 10.46 -11.23
C VAL A 720 16.23 11.25 -10.54
N THR A 721 15.89 12.05 -9.52
CA THR A 721 16.89 12.81 -8.75
C THR A 721 17.87 11.89 -8.02
N GLN A 722 17.35 10.88 -7.30
CA GLN A 722 18.17 9.90 -6.58
C GLN A 722 19.03 9.05 -7.52
N VAL A 723 18.46 8.63 -8.67
CA VAL A 723 19.18 7.93 -9.72
C VAL A 723 20.35 8.77 -10.21
N ASN A 724 20.14 10.06 -10.49
CA ASN A 724 21.21 10.96 -10.92
C ASN A 724 22.32 11.14 -9.87
N GLU A 725 21.96 11.24 -8.59
CA GLU A 725 22.95 11.26 -7.51
C GLU A 725 23.79 9.98 -7.48
N TRP A 726 23.14 8.82 -7.67
CA TRP A 726 23.83 7.54 -7.71
C TRP A 726 24.65 7.34 -8.98
N LEU A 727 24.17 7.73 -10.16
CA LEU A 727 24.98 7.73 -11.39
C LEU A 727 26.27 8.53 -11.18
N LYS A 728 26.21 9.68 -10.50
CA LYS A 728 27.39 10.46 -10.13
C LYS A 728 28.31 9.71 -9.15
N ARG A 729 27.78 9.06 -8.11
CA ARG A 729 28.58 8.26 -7.14
C ARG A 729 29.21 7.02 -7.77
N LEU A 730 28.53 6.42 -8.74
CA LEU A 730 29.01 5.32 -9.58
C LEU A 730 30.02 5.80 -10.62
N GLU A 731 30.27 7.11 -10.73
CA GLU A 731 31.16 7.75 -11.71
C GLU A 731 30.72 7.49 -13.16
N VAL A 732 29.42 7.30 -13.35
CA VAL A 732 28.76 7.19 -14.64
C VAL A 732 28.57 8.62 -15.17
N PRO A 733 29.19 8.99 -16.31
CA PRO A 733 29.26 10.39 -16.77
C PRO A 733 27.98 10.88 -17.45
N TYR A 734 26.82 10.40 -17.02
CA TYR A 734 25.51 10.69 -17.60
C TYR A 734 24.56 11.27 -16.57
N THR A 735 23.80 12.29 -16.97
CA THR A 735 22.62 12.76 -16.22
C THR A 735 21.38 12.30 -16.97
N LEU A 736 20.51 11.56 -16.29
CA LEU A 736 19.27 11.02 -16.80
C LEU A 736 18.12 12.02 -16.69
N ASP A 737 17.33 12.08 -17.75
CA ASP A 737 16.02 12.72 -17.82
C ASP A 737 15.05 11.80 -18.57
N VAL A 738 13.74 11.99 -18.41
CA VAL A 738 12.72 11.22 -19.12
C VAL A 738 11.77 12.18 -19.83
N VAL A 739 11.67 12.03 -21.14
CA VAL A 739 10.95 12.96 -22.01
C VAL A 739 9.84 12.25 -22.78
N PRO A 740 8.68 12.88 -22.99
CA PRO A 740 7.63 12.34 -23.85
C PRO A 740 8.08 12.45 -25.33
N VAL A 741 7.74 11.44 -26.13
CA VAL A 741 8.01 11.43 -27.59
C VAL A 741 6.74 11.78 -28.32
N ASN A 742 6.69 13.00 -28.86
CA ASN A 742 5.54 13.47 -29.64
C ASN A 742 5.60 12.90 -31.07
N ALA A 743 4.63 12.04 -31.42
CA ALA A 743 4.52 11.44 -32.76
C ALA A 743 3.71 12.30 -33.75
N GLY A 744 3.32 13.52 -33.37
CA GLY A 744 2.39 14.36 -34.13
C GLY A 744 1.07 13.63 -34.39
N ASN A 745 0.44 13.89 -35.54
CA ASN A 745 -0.88 13.35 -35.92
C ASN A 745 -0.99 11.81 -35.97
N SER A 746 0.10 11.06 -35.74
CA SER A 746 0.10 9.58 -35.70
C SER A 746 0.12 9.01 -34.28
N SER A 747 0.06 9.85 -33.24
CA SER A 747 0.11 9.45 -31.82
C SER A 747 -0.92 8.38 -31.45
N HIS A 748 -2.13 8.45 -32.01
CA HIS A 748 -3.18 7.45 -31.82
C HIS A 748 -2.86 6.04 -32.33
N LEU A 749 -2.05 5.94 -33.38
CA LEU A 749 -1.67 4.66 -33.99
C LEU A 749 -0.50 4.02 -33.27
N ILE A 750 0.34 4.83 -32.61
CA ILE A 750 1.63 4.42 -32.06
C ILE A 750 1.61 4.31 -30.52
N GLY A 751 0.68 4.99 -29.84
CA GLY A 751 0.56 4.98 -28.38
C GLY A 751 1.36 6.08 -27.67
N ASP A 752 1.23 6.16 -26.34
CA ASP A 752 1.97 7.12 -25.50
C ASP A 752 3.42 6.67 -25.36
N LEU A 753 4.29 7.34 -26.09
CA LEU A 753 5.70 7.01 -26.17
C LEU A 753 6.54 7.86 -25.22
N VAL A 754 7.43 7.23 -24.46
CA VAL A 754 8.41 7.90 -23.59
C VAL A 754 9.84 7.53 -23.99
N ALA A 755 10.78 8.46 -23.84
CA ALA A 755 12.19 8.22 -24.09
C ALA A 755 13.02 8.63 -22.88
N ILE A 756 14.02 7.81 -22.55
CA ILE A 756 15.06 8.21 -21.60
C ILE A 756 16.10 9.01 -22.37
N SER A 757 16.39 10.22 -21.90
CA SER A 757 17.46 11.07 -22.39
C SER A 757 18.62 11.05 -21.38
N LEU A 758 19.83 10.78 -21.86
CA LEU A 758 21.05 10.83 -21.06
C LEU A 758 21.92 11.97 -21.58
N PHE A 759 22.19 12.97 -20.75
CA PHE A 759 23.16 14.02 -21.06
C PHE A 759 24.57 13.54 -20.70
N ASP A 760 25.44 13.34 -21.71
CA ASP A 760 26.84 12.96 -21.49
C ASP A 760 27.68 14.18 -21.12
N SER A 761 28.12 14.22 -19.87
CA SER A 761 28.92 15.32 -19.32
C SER A 761 30.31 15.46 -19.95
N ARG A 762 30.83 14.43 -20.64
CA ARG A 762 32.17 14.47 -21.28
C ARG A 762 32.12 15.15 -22.64
N SER A 763 31.06 14.87 -23.41
CA SER A 763 30.91 15.30 -24.79
C SER A 763 29.90 16.44 -24.95
N GLY A 764 29.07 16.70 -23.94
CA GLY A 764 28.07 17.76 -23.93
C GLY A 764 26.86 17.48 -24.83
N VAL A 765 26.62 16.20 -25.18
CA VAL A 765 25.53 15.80 -26.07
C VAL A 765 24.48 14.96 -25.34
N ASN A 766 23.23 15.09 -25.78
CA ASN A 766 22.15 14.19 -25.37
C ASN A 766 22.18 12.91 -26.21
N VAL A 767 22.09 11.78 -25.54
CA VAL A 767 22.06 10.44 -26.14
C VAL A 767 20.95 9.62 -25.49
N THR A 768 20.49 8.55 -26.12
CA THR A 768 19.56 7.61 -25.48
C THR A 768 20.33 6.47 -24.80
N PRO A 769 19.73 5.69 -23.88
CA PRO A 769 20.36 4.48 -23.37
C PRO A 769 20.72 3.47 -24.47
N ALA A 770 20.11 3.55 -25.65
CA ALA A 770 20.47 2.73 -26.82
C ALA A 770 21.76 3.19 -27.53
N ASP A 771 22.23 4.41 -27.26
CA ASP A 771 23.43 5.02 -27.86
C ASP A 771 24.67 4.89 -26.95
N VAL A 772 24.50 4.46 -25.69
CA VAL A 772 25.59 4.33 -24.72
C VAL A 772 26.13 2.90 -24.66
N GLY A 773 27.35 2.74 -24.14
CA GLY A 773 27.97 1.43 -23.97
C GLY A 773 27.09 0.48 -23.15
N PHE A 774 27.03 -0.78 -23.59
CA PHE A 774 26.12 -1.82 -23.08
C PHE A 774 26.12 -1.99 -21.55
N GLY A 775 27.23 -1.70 -20.87
CA GLY A 775 27.27 -1.77 -19.40
C GLY A 775 26.37 -0.75 -18.68
N ILE A 776 26.19 0.46 -19.22
CA ILE A 776 25.40 1.51 -18.53
C ILE A 776 23.91 1.19 -18.60
N SER A 777 23.45 0.61 -19.71
CA SER A 777 22.06 0.20 -19.87
C SER A 777 21.69 -1.01 -19.01
N GLN A 778 22.66 -1.86 -18.63
CA GLN A 778 22.45 -2.96 -17.69
C GLN A 778 22.39 -2.49 -16.22
N VAL A 779 23.10 -1.41 -15.89
CA VAL A 779 23.14 -0.85 -14.52
C VAL A 779 21.87 -0.09 -14.18
N LEU A 780 21.30 0.63 -15.15
CA LEU A 780 20.18 1.52 -14.88
C LEU A 780 18.95 0.80 -14.27
N PRO A 781 18.50 -0.37 -14.76
CA PRO A 781 17.43 -1.12 -14.10
C PRO A 781 17.75 -1.50 -12.65
N ILE A 782 19.00 -1.90 -12.37
CA ILE A 782 19.42 -2.23 -11.01
C ILE A 782 19.30 -1.01 -10.11
N VAL A 783 19.88 0.12 -10.53
CA VAL A 783 19.88 1.37 -9.76
C VAL A 783 18.47 1.85 -9.49
N VAL A 784 17.61 1.84 -10.51
CA VAL A 784 16.23 2.29 -10.38
C VAL A 784 15.46 1.39 -9.44
N GLU A 785 15.59 0.06 -9.57
CA GLU A 785 14.83 -0.89 -8.77
C GLU A 785 15.21 -0.85 -7.29
N VAL A 786 16.51 -0.81 -6.96
CA VAL A 786 16.93 -0.80 -5.56
C VAL A 786 16.69 0.55 -4.86
N LEU A 787 16.49 1.64 -5.63
CA LEU A 787 16.17 2.97 -5.09
C LEU A 787 14.68 3.29 -5.07
N SER A 788 13.89 2.65 -5.94
CA SER A 788 12.43 2.82 -5.98
C SER A 788 11.71 2.04 -4.87
N ARG A 789 12.36 0.99 -4.37
CA ARG A 789 11.82 0.06 -3.37
C ARG A 789 12.22 0.45 -1.95
N ARG A 790 11.33 0.15 -1.00
CA ARG A 790 11.59 0.18 0.44
C ARG A 790 11.17 -1.13 1.06
N ASP A 791 11.92 -1.58 2.05
CA ASP A 791 11.65 -2.79 2.84
C ASP A 791 11.25 -4.00 1.97
N SER A 792 11.93 -4.16 0.82
CA SER A 792 11.63 -5.17 -0.20
C SER A 792 12.76 -6.18 -0.36
N VAL A 793 12.45 -7.42 -0.71
CA VAL A 793 13.45 -8.42 -1.12
C VAL A 793 13.77 -8.23 -2.61
N VAL A 794 15.02 -7.98 -2.98
CA VAL A 794 15.44 -7.82 -4.37
C VAL A 794 16.50 -8.86 -4.71
N ALA A 795 16.13 -9.82 -5.56
CA ALA A 795 17.04 -10.80 -6.12
C ALA A 795 17.66 -10.27 -7.42
N ILE A 796 18.97 -10.32 -7.55
CA ILE A 796 19.71 -9.79 -8.70
C ILE A 796 20.66 -10.85 -9.21
N GLU A 797 20.51 -11.24 -10.47
CA GLU A 797 21.42 -12.17 -11.12
C GLU A 797 22.45 -11.42 -11.97
N GLN A 798 23.71 -11.81 -11.79
CA GLN A 798 24.87 -11.37 -12.56
C GLN A 798 24.89 -9.85 -12.82
N PRO A 799 24.86 -9.02 -11.75
CA PRO A 799 24.87 -7.55 -11.90
C PRO A 799 26.13 -7.03 -12.60
N GLU A 800 27.23 -7.80 -12.59
CA GLU A 800 28.52 -7.43 -13.17
C GLU A 800 28.64 -7.60 -14.68
N THR A 801 27.69 -8.30 -15.31
CA THR A 801 27.76 -8.67 -16.73
C THR A 801 27.91 -7.43 -17.62
N HIS A 802 28.97 -7.40 -18.43
CA HIS A 802 29.38 -6.27 -19.28
C HIS A 802 29.77 -4.96 -18.55
N LEU A 803 30.06 -5.01 -17.25
CA LEU A 803 30.53 -3.85 -16.49
C LEU A 803 32.04 -3.85 -16.31
N HIS A 804 32.63 -2.66 -16.38
CA HIS A 804 34.03 -2.48 -16.01
C HIS A 804 34.23 -2.81 -14.52
N PRO A 805 35.32 -3.51 -14.12
CA PRO A 805 35.69 -3.83 -12.74
C PRO A 805 35.42 -2.74 -11.69
N ARG A 806 35.84 -1.51 -11.99
CA ARG A 806 35.62 -0.34 -11.14
C ARG A 806 34.14 -0.09 -10.83
N LEU A 807 33.26 -0.24 -11.82
CA LEU A 807 31.82 -0.02 -11.66
C LEU A 807 31.17 -1.16 -10.86
N GLN A 808 31.65 -2.40 -11.04
CA GLN A 808 31.23 -3.54 -10.21
C GLN A 808 31.51 -3.24 -8.73
N ALA A 809 32.72 -2.77 -8.39
CA ALA A 809 33.04 -2.37 -7.02
C ALA A 809 32.14 -1.21 -6.51
N ARG A 810 31.73 -0.27 -7.36
CA ARG A 810 30.82 0.82 -6.95
C ARG A 810 29.38 0.35 -6.76
N LEU A 811 28.93 -0.66 -7.50
CA LEU A 811 27.61 -1.28 -7.29
C LEU A 811 27.49 -1.91 -5.89
N ALA A 812 28.58 -2.48 -5.35
CA ALA A 812 28.57 -2.95 -3.97
C ALA A 812 28.27 -1.83 -2.97
N ASP A 813 28.73 -0.59 -3.22
CA ASP A 813 28.39 0.55 -2.34
C ASP A 813 26.88 0.86 -2.37
N LEU A 814 26.27 0.76 -3.55
CA LEU A 814 24.82 0.93 -3.71
C LEU A 814 24.05 -0.16 -2.96
N PHE A 815 24.48 -1.42 -3.10
CA PHE A 815 23.86 -2.55 -2.42
C PHE A 815 23.97 -2.45 -0.89
N ILE A 816 25.11 -1.97 -0.39
CA ILE A 816 25.28 -1.72 1.04
C ILE A 816 24.34 -0.61 1.49
N ASP A 817 24.33 0.54 0.82
CA ASP A 817 23.51 1.70 1.23
C ASP A 817 22.01 1.37 1.29
N THR A 818 21.49 0.61 0.32
CA THR A 818 20.06 0.27 0.29
C THR A 818 19.66 -0.76 1.34
N THR A 819 20.60 -1.58 1.82
CA THR A 819 20.38 -2.61 2.86
C THR A 819 20.52 -2.08 4.28
N GLN A 820 21.21 -0.95 4.50
CA GLN A 820 21.45 -0.41 5.84
C GLN A 820 20.20 0.18 6.52
N GLU A 821 20.23 0.22 7.85
CA GLU A 821 19.25 0.89 8.71
C GLU A 821 19.33 2.41 8.47
N GLY A 822 18.20 3.03 8.10
CA GLY A 822 18.16 4.44 7.62
C GLY A 822 18.32 4.64 6.10
N GLY A 823 18.66 3.58 5.34
CA GLY A 823 18.61 3.55 3.87
C GLY A 823 17.21 3.25 3.33
N GLN A 824 17.12 2.35 2.35
CA GLN A 824 15.83 1.87 1.81
C GLN A 824 15.27 0.68 2.57
N GLY A 825 16.11 -0.08 3.27
CA GLY A 825 15.72 -1.27 4.01
C GLY A 825 15.47 -2.50 3.20
N ASN A 826 15.95 -2.50 1.96
CA ASN A 826 15.82 -3.64 1.09
C ASN A 826 16.73 -4.78 1.56
N GLN A 827 16.30 -6.00 1.32
CA GLN A 827 17.13 -7.20 1.40
C GLN A 827 17.60 -7.57 0.00
N LEU A 828 18.90 -7.75 -0.21
CA LEU A 828 19.46 -8.09 -1.52
C LEU A 828 19.99 -9.53 -1.53
N ILE A 829 19.56 -10.31 -2.54
CA ILE A 829 20.10 -11.64 -2.83
C ILE A 829 20.77 -11.56 -4.21
N VAL A 830 22.09 -11.52 -4.22
CA VAL A 830 22.87 -11.24 -5.43
C VAL A 830 23.64 -12.48 -5.86
N GLU A 831 23.25 -13.08 -6.97
CA GLU A 831 24.06 -14.10 -7.64
C GLU A 831 25.15 -13.40 -8.47
N THR A 832 26.42 -13.69 -8.20
CA THR A 832 27.53 -12.98 -8.83
C THR A 832 28.79 -13.85 -8.98
N HIS A 833 29.57 -13.52 -9.99
CA HIS A 833 30.91 -14.00 -10.29
C HIS A 833 31.96 -12.89 -10.13
N SER A 834 31.59 -11.73 -9.57
CA SER A 834 32.48 -10.59 -9.45
C SER A 834 33.37 -10.68 -8.22
N GLU A 835 34.68 -10.81 -8.46
CA GLU A 835 35.73 -10.60 -7.44
C GLU A 835 35.64 -9.17 -6.87
N HIS A 836 35.37 -8.18 -7.71
CA HIS A 836 35.35 -6.77 -7.34
C HIS A 836 34.21 -6.38 -6.41
N LEU A 837 33.03 -7.02 -6.54
CA LEU A 837 31.94 -6.87 -5.58
C LEU A 837 32.38 -7.37 -4.19
N MET A 838 32.96 -8.57 -4.12
CA MET A 838 33.43 -9.14 -2.84
C MET A 838 34.52 -8.28 -2.21
N LEU A 839 35.54 -7.91 -2.97
CA LEU A 839 36.65 -7.07 -2.49
C LEU A 839 36.15 -5.72 -1.95
N ARG A 840 35.11 -5.15 -2.56
CA ARG A 840 34.49 -3.93 -2.05
C ARG A 840 33.81 -4.17 -0.71
N VAL A 841 33.02 -5.24 -0.59
CA VAL A 841 32.33 -5.62 0.64
C VAL A 841 33.34 -5.83 1.79
N GLN A 842 34.40 -6.62 1.56
CA GLN A 842 35.47 -6.83 2.55
C GLN A 842 36.13 -5.51 2.97
N ARG A 843 36.36 -4.61 2.00
CA ARG A 843 36.90 -3.29 2.27
C ARG A 843 35.96 -2.44 3.15
N ARG A 844 34.65 -2.47 2.91
CA ARG A 844 33.66 -1.71 3.70
C ARG A 844 33.53 -2.21 5.13
N ILE A 845 33.71 -3.52 5.34
CA ILE A 845 33.82 -4.13 6.66
C ILE A 845 35.05 -3.60 7.39
N ARG A 846 36.24 -3.67 6.77
CA ARG A 846 37.49 -3.15 7.34
C ARG A 846 37.47 -1.65 7.63
N GLU A 847 36.72 -0.88 6.83
CA GLU A 847 36.52 0.56 7.05
C GLU A 847 35.50 0.87 8.17
N GLY A 848 34.85 -0.13 8.77
CA GLY A 848 33.82 0.02 9.81
C GLY A 848 32.48 0.54 9.30
N SER A 849 32.29 0.58 7.98
CA SER A 849 31.07 1.10 7.32
C SER A 849 30.03 0.03 7.02
N LEU A 850 30.37 -1.25 7.20
CA LEU A 850 29.49 -2.39 7.02
C LEU A 850 29.76 -3.39 8.15
N ASP A 851 28.71 -3.80 8.86
CA ASP A 851 28.81 -4.89 9.82
C ASP A 851 28.95 -6.23 9.07
N PRO A 852 29.97 -7.07 9.34
CA PRO A 852 30.10 -8.38 8.69
C PRO A 852 28.88 -9.28 8.95
N ARG A 853 28.16 -9.06 10.04
CA ARG A 853 26.90 -9.78 10.33
C ARG A 853 25.80 -9.39 9.35
N ASN A 854 25.84 -8.23 8.70
CA ASN A 854 24.81 -7.90 7.70
C ASN A 854 25.09 -8.51 6.32
N VAL A 855 26.11 -9.37 6.21
CA VAL A 855 26.53 -10.01 4.96
C VAL A 855 26.49 -11.54 5.10
N SER A 856 25.87 -12.20 4.13
CA SER A 856 25.97 -13.65 3.95
C SER A 856 26.70 -13.92 2.63
N VAL A 857 27.75 -14.72 2.67
CA VAL A 857 28.43 -15.20 1.47
C VAL A 857 28.23 -16.70 1.40
N VAL A 858 27.61 -17.17 0.33
CA VAL A 858 27.34 -18.60 0.13
C VAL A 858 27.98 -19.06 -1.16
N TYR A 859 28.68 -20.19 -1.10
CA TYR A 859 29.26 -20.85 -2.25
C TYR A 859 28.42 -22.09 -2.58
N VAL A 860 27.92 -22.16 -3.80
CA VAL A 860 27.09 -23.26 -4.31
C VAL A 860 27.94 -24.14 -5.22
N ASP A 861 28.03 -25.42 -4.88
CA ASP A 861 28.89 -26.37 -5.57
C ASP A 861 28.14 -27.66 -5.92
N GLN A 862 28.70 -28.49 -6.81
CA GLN A 862 28.19 -29.81 -7.15
C GLN A 862 29.05 -30.90 -6.55
N GLY A 863 28.46 -31.74 -5.71
CA GLY A 863 29.12 -32.95 -5.23
C GLY A 863 29.40 -33.94 -6.37
N PRO A 864 30.24 -34.97 -6.12
CA PRO A 864 30.67 -35.92 -7.14
C PRO A 864 29.53 -36.71 -7.83
N GLN A 865 28.35 -36.77 -7.19
CA GLN A 865 27.17 -37.45 -7.71
C GLN A 865 26.19 -36.51 -8.42
N GLY A 866 26.55 -35.24 -8.61
CA GLY A 866 25.71 -34.21 -9.25
C GLY A 866 24.70 -33.54 -8.33
N ASP A 867 24.78 -33.79 -7.01
CA ASP A 867 23.90 -33.19 -6.01
C ASP A 867 24.47 -31.83 -5.58
N THR A 868 23.63 -30.79 -5.53
CA THR A 868 24.06 -29.45 -5.09
C THR A 868 24.37 -29.45 -3.60
N THR A 869 25.50 -28.83 -3.25
CA THR A 869 25.88 -28.52 -1.86
C THR A 869 26.07 -27.01 -1.70
N VAL A 870 25.78 -26.50 -0.50
CA VAL A 870 25.93 -25.08 -0.19
C VAL A 870 26.88 -24.94 1.00
N LYS A 871 27.94 -24.14 0.82
CA LYS A 871 28.92 -23.83 1.84
C LYS A 871 28.85 -22.34 2.18
N PRO A 872 28.38 -21.96 3.39
CA PRO A 872 28.53 -20.60 3.88
C PRO A 872 30.01 -20.27 4.10
N LEU A 873 30.44 -19.09 3.66
CA LEU A 873 31.80 -18.56 3.87
C LEU A 873 31.74 -17.41 4.86
N ARG A 874 32.36 -17.59 6.04
CA ARG A 874 32.29 -16.61 7.13
C ARG A 874 33.33 -15.51 6.96
N LEU A 875 32.93 -14.29 7.35
CA LEU A 875 33.79 -13.11 7.38
C LEU A 875 34.15 -12.75 8.82
N SER A 876 35.39 -12.35 9.04
CA SER A 876 35.85 -11.75 10.29
C SER A 876 35.44 -10.28 10.40
N ASP A 877 35.65 -9.68 11.58
CA ASP A 877 35.45 -8.24 11.82
C ASP A 877 36.36 -7.35 10.95
N GLU A 878 37.44 -7.90 10.39
CA GLU A 878 38.34 -7.20 9.46
C GLU A 878 38.00 -7.47 7.98
N GLY A 879 36.91 -8.19 7.71
CA GLY A 879 36.43 -8.54 6.39
C GLY A 879 37.22 -9.67 5.70
N GLU A 880 38.07 -10.39 6.43
CA GLU A 880 38.80 -11.56 5.91
C GLU A 880 37.94 -12.83 5.99
N PHE A 881 38.10 -13.73 5.03
CA PHE A 881 37.42 -15.03 5.08
C PHE A 881 38.05 -15.93 6.14
N LEU A 882 37.20 -16.53 6.98
CA LEU A 882 37.60 -17.51 8.00
C LEU A 882 37.60 -18.94 7.44
N ASP A 883 36.97 -19.13 6.28
CA ASP A 883 36.82 -20.42 5.61
C ASP A 883 37.52 -20.38 4.25
N GLU A 884 38.13 -21.49 3.85
CA GLU A 884 38.76 -21.62 2.54
C GLU A 884 37.72 -21.64 1.41
N TRP A 885 38.04 -20.97 0.30
CA TRP A 885 37.25 -20.97 -0.92
C TRP A 885 37.34 -22.32 -1.62
N PRO A 886 36.21 -22.98 -1.95
CA PRO A 886 36.23 -24.19 -2.76
C PRO A 886 36.80 -23.93 -4.16
N ASP A 887 37.60 -24.87 -4.66
CA ASP A 887 38.18 -24.90 -6.02
C ASP A 887 38.91 -23.62 -6.47
N GLY A 888 39.43 -22.83 -5.52
CA GLY A 888 40.37 -21.76 -5.86
C GLY A 888 39.76 -20.58 -6.63
N PHE A 889 38.52 -20.17 -6.35
CA PHE A 889 37.87 -19.01 -7.03
C PHE A 889 38.74 -17.72 -7.04
N PHE A 890 39.61 -17.52 -6.06
CA PHE A 890 40.63 -16.44 -6.04
C PHE A 890 42.04 -16.93 -6.38
N ASP A 891 42.27 -18.24 -6.28
CA ASP A 891 43.57 -18.89 -6.46
C ASP A 891 43.88 -19.15 -7.93
N GLU A 892 42.88 -19.38 -8.79
CA GLU A 892 43.07 -19.45 -10.26
C GLU A 892 43.82 -18.21 -10.78
N ARG A 893 43.55 -17.03 -10.21
CA ARG A 893 44.27 -15.81 -10.57
C ARG A 893 45.72 -15.84 -10.12
N LEU A 894 46.02 -16.44 -8.97
CA LEU A 894 47.39 -16.63 -8.48
C LEU A 894 48.11 -17.70 -9.32
N ASP A 895 47.44 -18.80 -9.65
CA ASP A 895 47.95 -19.87 -10.50
C ASP A 895 48.21 -19.38 -11.94
N GLU A 896 47.34 -18.52 -12.49
CA GLU A 896 47.56 -17.88 -13.80
C GLU A 896 48.69 -16.84 -13.75
N LEU A 897 48.90 -16.17 -12.61
CA LEU A 897 49.97 -15.17 -12.43
C LEU A 897 51.34 -15.80 -12.16
N PHE A 898 51.38 -16.94 -11.48
CA PHE A 898 52.63 -17.52 -10.94
C PHE A 898 52.89 -18.99 -11.36
N GLY A 899 51.94 -19.67 -11.99
CA GLY A 899 51.98 -21.10 -12.34
C GLY A 899 51.51 -22.01 -11.19
N GLU A 900 51.23 -23.29 -11.48
CA GLU A 900 50.97 -24.32 -10.46
C GLU A 900 52.15 -24.41 -9.49
N PHE A 901 51.90 -24.18 -8.19
CA PHE A 901 52.90 -24.35 -7.13
C PHE A 901 52.96 -25.78 -6.57
#